data_AF-A0A6J0GCI2-F1
#
_entry.id   AF-A0A6J0GCI2-F1
#
_cell.length_a   1.000
_cell.length_b   1.000
_cell.length_c   1.000
_cell.angle_alpha   90.00
_cell.angle_beta   90.00
_cell.angle_gamma   90.00
#
_symmetry.space_group_name_H-M   'P 1'
#
loop_
_entity.id
_entity.type
_entity.pdbx_description
1 polymer ?
#
loop_
_entity_poly.entity_id
_entity_poly.type
_entity_poly.pdbx_seq_one_letter_code
_entity_poly.pdbx_strand_id
1 'polypeptide(L)'
;MELGNIPQPTYGPGLEAPGSNTPGLLAMAHGFLRLVQPNPLPLEVIDFGQSQIEFNQEDIKELLLYEPGFLVCVAIGVLFIIFVPLVGCCFCCCRCCGNCGGRMYQKQEPGMGCRRWALWASVLLVTAFLLAGGVCAFISNARFSQAVNSTFPNVNNTLDNIRTYLASIPQQVDFIIDSSDVPLGHVNSSLQDIGPNLGSMITSHIRNSTDGALGSLQSLLQGMEKLEATFYDITTSHSDLEELQSQFGQRLDSLRDSLNQTLQRCGSPCNSVSLSDLTFTANFSTIPSVQQQLEALRDVSRSSTVTDLEKVNRTLNTISEKVQEQAQDVVAKTQDQLGFIRQEIRSLQEQLPFLDVEEKVGAFVGNITLVLEEYRGPIITWDGLRLIVCALLCCTVLLVVLCNVFGLLLGPLGLKEGVLPTKRSGLSNAGGNFFMAGVGFSFIFSWLLMLLVMIIFVVGGNVYMLFCESWRNQQLFQLLDTPGLIPGFNLSELLGQEGDTTNFSEIYRQCHQDASLWKTLHLDQRVSLDELLNISQYTGEISMAFEEMNITLSPVSLLNQTQEDMLLHASQAGQPPDFTLTLEQLDQNITQGSLLDLATELEQLAEKTDIDVKTDLEDEARKLREMDKEMQADFSGPLQSLKKNIHSVQSGAAQLEGQTRTALDKANKTQKFLERETPNIIKNETRTFLEQLLHFFETYISWAKSRLTEDVARCKPVAQTLDNVEVIGCDYIMDSVNAFWFSLGWCTLFLLPSIILSVRLAKFYRRMDIADVYRNEEFEMPPAFNYYIIPRPSTRH
;
A
#
# COMPACT_ATOMS: atom_id res chain seq x y z
N MET A 1 9.25 6.99 -12.18
CA MET A 1 10.38 6.70 -11.28
C MET A 1 9.81 6.07 -10.02
N GLU A 2 10.19 4.83 -9.69
CA GLU A 2 9.76 4.19 -8.43
C GLU A 2 10.78 4.54 -7.33
N LEU A 3 10.34 5.26 -6.30
CA LEU A 3 11.17 5.69 -5.16
C LEU A 3 10.93 4.83 -3.90
N GLY A 4 10.07 3.82 -3.99
CA GLY A 4 9.77 2.90 -2.88
C GLY A 4 8.83 3.48 -1.80
N ASN A 5 8.61 2.65 -0.77
CA ASN A 5 7.85 2.99 0.44
C ASN A 5 8.79 3.00 1.64
N ILE A 6 8.52 3.87 2.61
CA ILE A 6 9.33 3.97 3.82
C ILE A 6 9.29 2.64 4.59
N PRO A 7 10.45 2.09 5.00
CA PRO A 7 10.49 0.87 5.81
C PRO A 7 9.81 1.10 7.16
N GLN A 8 8.96 0.14 7.56
CA GLN A 8 8.25 0.20 8.83
C GLN A 8 8.94 -0.72 9.85
N PRO A 9 9.19 -0.25 11.08
CA PRO A 9 9.78 -1.07 12.13
C PRO A 9 8.84 -2.20 12.54
N THR A 10 9.42 -3.31 13.00
CA THR A 10 8.67 -4.44 13.57
C THR A 10 8.72 -4.35 15.08
N TYR A 11 7.55 -4.23 15.72
CA TYR A 11 7.42 -4.13 17.16
C TYR A 11 7.30 -5.52 17.81
N GLY A 12 7.69 -5.60 19.08
CA GLY A 12 7.55 -6.78 19.92
C GLY A 12 6.09 -7.12 20.24
N PRO A 13 5.86 -8.20 21.01
CA PRO A 13 4.51 -8.64 21.35
C PRO A 13 3.75 -7.60 22.18
N GLY A 14 2.41 -7.62 22.07
CA GLY A 14 1.52 -6.81 22.90
C GLY A 14 1.50 -7.27 24.36
N LEU A 15 0.71 -6.57 25.19
CA LEU A 15 0.62 -6.85 26.63
C LEU A 15 0.11 -8.27 26.93
N GLU A 16 0.76 -8.94 27.88
CA GLU A 16 0.24 -10.17 28.47
C GLU A 16 -0.65 -9.84 29.67
N ALA A 17 -1.95 -10.13 29.53
CA ALA A 17 -2.92 -9.92 30.60
C ALA A 17 -2.73 -10.91 31.76
N PRO A 18 -2.93 -10.49 33.02
CA PRO A 18 -2.99 -11.41 34.14
C PRO A 18 -4.20 -12.34 33.99
N GLY A 19 -4.04 -13.59 34.43
CA GLY A 19 -5.06 -14.62 34.35
C GLY A 19 -6.26 -14.37 35.26
N SER A 20 -7.42 -14.89 34.83
CA SER A 20 -8.73 -14.82 35.50
C SER A 20 -9.47 -13.49 35.35
N ASN A 21 -10.64 -13.53 34.71
CA ASN A 21 -11.52 -12.37 34.49
C ASN A 21 -12.71 -12.44 35.45
N THR A 22 -12.83 -11.46 36.36
CA THR A 22 -13.99 -11.25 37.24
C THR A 22 -14.73 -9.95 36.89
N PRO A 23 -15.16 -9.76 35.62
CA PRO A 23 -15.66 -8.47 35.14
C PRO A 23 -16.90 -7.98 35.89
N GLY A 24 -17.78 -8.91 36.32
CA GLY A 24 -18.96 -8.56 37.11
C GLY A 24 -18.61 -8.03 38.51
N LEU A 25 -17.61 -8.61 39.18
CA LEU A 25 -17.14 -8.13 40.49
C LEU A 25 -16.54 -6.74 40.38
N LEU A 26 -15.75 -6.55 39.34
CA LEU A 26 -15.08 -5.28 39.08
C LEU A 26 -16.08 -4.17 38.74
N ALA A 27 -17.07 -4.46 37.90
CA ALA A 27 -18.15 -3.51 37.59
C ALA A 27 -18.92 -3.08 38.85
N MET A 28 -19.15 -4.00 39.80
CA MET A 28 -19.74 -3.66 41.10
C MET A 28 -18.83 -2.76 41.93
N ALA A 29 -17.53 -3.06 41.99
CA ALA A 29 -16.55 -2.26 42.73
C ALA A 29 -16.42 -0.84 42.15
N HIS A 30 -16.30 -0.70 40.82
CA HIS A 30 -16.27 0.59 40.13
C HIS A 30 -17.58 1.36 40.32
N GLY A 31 -18.74 0.68 40.22
CA GLY A 31 -20.03 1.30 40.48
C GLY A 31 -20.16 1.83 41.91
N PHE A 32 -19.63 1.11 42.89
CA PHE A 32 -19.55 1.58 44.27
C PHE A 32 -18.60 2.77 44.40
N LEU A 33 -17.41 2.74 43.80
CA LEU A 33 -16.46 3.85 43.85
C LEU A 33 -17.03 5.14 43.24
N ARG A 34 -17.74 5.06 42.11
CA ARG A 34 -18.43 6.21 41.50
C ARG A 34 -19.59 6.72 42.34
N LEU A 35 -20.21 5.87 43.16
CA LEU A 35 -21.22 6.30 44.14
C LEU A 35 -20.58 7.03 45.33
N VAL A 36 -19.43 6.54 45.80
CA VAL A 36 -18.67 7.13 46.91
C VAL A 36 -18.07 8.47 46.52
N GLN A 37 -17.51 8.57 45.31
CA GLN A 37 -16.92 9.79 44.79
C GLN A 37 -17.42 10.07 43.36
N PRO A 38 -18.51 10.84 43.21
CA PRO A 38 -19.03 11.22 41.90
C PRO A 38 -18.35 12.46 41.32
N ASN A 39 -17.55 13.19 42.11
CA ASN A 39 -16.96 14.46 41.72
C ASN A 39 -15.79 14.26 40.71
N PRO A 40 -15.64 15.16 39.71
CA PRO A 40 -14.50 15.16 38.80
C PRO A 40 -13.21 15.63 39.47
N LEU A 41 -12.05 15.33 38.89
CA LEU A 41 -10.74 15.71 39.42
C LEU A 41 -10.68 17.20 39.84
N PRO A 42 -10.27 17.54 41.08
CA PRO A 42 -10.26 18.92 41.55
C PRO A 42 -8.98 19.60 41.07
N LEU A 43 -8.99 20.04 39.80
CA LEU A 43 -7.84 20.65 39.12
C LEU A 43 -7.33 21.93 39.83
N GLU A 44 -8.19 22.61 40.60
CA GLU A 44 -7.86 23.87 41.30
C GLU A 44 -7.08 23.65 42.62
N VAL A 45 -7.08 22.43 43.18
CA VAL A 45 -6.57 22.13 44.53
C VAL A 45 -5.24 21.37 44.48
N ILE A 46 -4.89 20.77 43.34
CA ILE A 46 -3.71 19.91 43.20
C ILE A 46 -2.58 20.69 42.53
N ASP A 47 -1.74 21.33 43.33
CA ASP A 47 -0.45 21.90 42.89
C ASP A 47 0.68 20.88 43.16
N PHE A 48 1.22 20.28 42.10
CA PHE A 48 2.36 19.35 42.20
C PHE A 48 3.71 20.09 42.24
N GLY A 49 3.74 21.42 42.09
CA GLY A 49 4.94 22.23 41.88
C GLY A 49 5.85 22.39 43.10
N GLN A 50 5.38 22.08 44.32
CA GLN A 50 6.19 22.14 45.53
C GLN A 50 6.82 20.78 45.86
N SER A 51 8.16 20.76 45.98
CA SER A 51 8.97 19.59 46.36
C SER A 51 8.65 18.99 47.74
N GLN A 52 7.81 19.68 48.52
CA GLN A 52 7.12 19.17 49.69
C GLN A 52 5.65 19.52 49.52
N ILE A 53 4.78 18.52 49.45
CA ILE A 53 3.33 18.76 49.47
C ILE A 53 2.97 19.20 50.91
N GLU A 54 3.20 20.47 51.23
CA GLU A 54 2.68 21.09 52.46
C GLU A 54 1.23 21.49 52.18
N PHE A 55 0.30 20.57 52.43
CA PHE A 55 -1.12 20.93 52.43
C PHE A 55 -1.37 21.94 53.55
N ASN A 56 -1.77 23.17 53.21
CA ASN A 56 -2.23 24.11 54.20
C ASN A 56 -3.56 23.65 54.81
N GLN A 57 -3.94 24.24 55.94
CA GLN A 57 -5.19 23.89 56.62
C GLN A 57 -6.44 24.17 55.76
N GLU A 58 -6.33 25.06 54.75
CA GLU A 58 -7.39 25.34 53.78
C GLU A 58 -7.46 24.25 52.70
N ASP A 59 -6.32 23.85 52.13
CA ASP A 59 -6.22 22.75 51.14
C ASP A 59 -6.70 21.41 51.72
N ILE A 60 -6.36 21.12 52.99
CA ILE A 60 -6.85 19.92 53.68
C ILE A 60 -8.38 19.97 53.83
N LYS A 61 -8.96 21.14 54.13
CA LYS A 61 -10.41 21.28 54.23
C LYS A 61 -11.09 21.11 52.89
N GLU A 62 -10.49 21.64 51.83
CA GLU A 62 -11.03 21.55 50.48
C GLU A 62 -10.94 20.12 49.93
N LEU A 63 -9.85 19.41 50.20
CA LEU A 63 -9.69 17.98 49.91
C LEU A 63 -10.65 17.10 50.72
N LEU A 64 -10.93 17.44 51.98
CA LEU A 64 -11.92 16.74 52.80
C LEU A 64 -13.36 17.01 52.34
N LEU A 65 -13.65 18.21 51.82
CA LEU A 65 -14.94 18.54 51.19
C LEU A 65 -15.11 17.87 49.83
N TYR A 66 -14.00 17.58 49.14
CA TYR A 66 -13.98 16.90 47.86
C TYR A 66 -14.40 15.42 47.98
N GLU A 67 -14.05 14.71 49.06
CA GLU A 67 -14.29 13.26 49.24
C GLU A 67 -15.32 12.89 50.35
N PRO A 68 -16.55 13.45 50.37
CA PRO A 68 -17.47 13.25 51.49
C PRO A 68 -17.91 11.79 51.63
N GLY A 69 -18.02 11.03 50.52
CA GLY A 69 -18.40 9.62 50.57
C GLY A 69 -17.32 8.74 51.21
N PHE A 70 -16.04 8.98 50.92
CA PHE A 70 -14.93 8.24 51.54
C PHE A 70 -14.91 8.50 53.06
N LEU A 71 -15.12 9.75 53.49
CA LEU A 71 -15.20 10.10 54.91
C LEU A 71 -16.34 9.38 55.63
N VAL A 72 -17.52 9.29 55.01
CA VAL A 72 -18.66 8.54 55.56
C VAL A 72 -18.32 7.05 55.68
N CYS A 73 -17.71 6.45 54.66
CA CYS A 73 -17.29 5.04 54.70
C CYS A 73 -16.22 4.77 55.77
N VAL A 74 -15.24 5.66 55.92
CA VAL A 74 -14.22 5.59 56.98
C VAL A 74 -14.87 5.69 58.36
N ALA A 75 -15.79 6.63 58.57
CA ALA A 75 -16.52 6.76 59.83
C ALA A 75 -17.28 5.47 60.18
N ILE A 76 -18.01 4.88 59.21
CA ILE A 76 -18.70 3.59 59.39
C ILE A 76 -17.70 2.48 59.74
N GLY A 77 -16.56 2.42 59.06
CA GLY A 77 -15.51 1.43 59.32
C GLY A 77 -14.90 1.56 60.72
N VAL A 78 -14.58 2.78 61.16
CA VAL A 78 -14.08 3.04 62.51
C VAL A 78 -15.10 2.64 63.57
N LEU A 79 -16.38 2.98 63.37
CA LEU A 79 -17.46 2.55 64.27
C LEU A 79 -17.54 1.01 64.33
N PHE A 80 -17.42 0.32 63.20
CA PHE A 80 -17.39 -1.15 63.17
C PHE A 80 -16.20 -1.73 63.95
N ILE A 81 -14.99 -1.19 63.74
CA ILE A 81 -13.75 -1.63 64.41
C ILE A 81 -13.87 -1.50 65.93
N ILE A 82 -14.52 -0.45 66.43
CA ILE A 82 -14.68 -0.21 67.87
C ILE A 82 -15.86 -1.03 68.43
N PHE A 83 -17.04 -0.95 67.81
CA PHE A 83 -18.25 -1.52 68.39
C PHE A 83 -18.31 -3.05 68.28
N VAL A 84 -17.80 -3.68 67.22
CA VAL A 84 -17.92 -5.14 67.06
C VAL A 84 -17.15 -5.91 68.15
N PRO A 85 -15.91 -5.57 68.49
CA PRO A 85 -15.21 -6.16 69.63
C PRO A 85 -15.90 -5.87 70.96
N LEU A 86 -16.37 -4.63 71.19
CA LEU A 86 -17.09 -4.28 72.43
C LEU A 86 -18.39 -5.08 72.59
N VAL A 87 -19.17 -5.21 71.52
CA VAL A 87 -20.38 -6.05 71.48
C VAL A 87 -20.00 -7.52 71.66
N GLY A 88 -18.89 -7.99 71.08
CA GLY A 88 -18.36 -9.34 71.29
C GLY A 88 -17.98 -9.61 72.74
N CYS A 89 -17.27 -8.69 73.40
CA CYS A 89 -16.93 -8.75 74.82
C CYS A 89 -18.19 -8.74 75.69
N CYS A 90 -19.11 -7.81 75.45
CA CYS A 90 -20.39 -7.73 76.16
C CYS A 90 -21.21 -9.01 75.96
N PHE A 91 -21.29 -9.53 74.74
CA PHE A 91 -21.95 -10.78 74.40
C PHE A 91 -21.32 -11.97 75.14
N CYS A 92 -19.98 -12.04 75.18
CA CYS A 92 -19.24 -13.07 75.92
C CYS A 92 -19.51 -12.99 77.43
N CYS A 93 -19.37 -11.82 78.05
CA CYS A 93 -19.64 -11.60 79.47
C CYS A 93 -21.11 -11.89 79.82
N CYS A 94 -22.07 -11.38 79.05
CA CYS A 94 -23.50 -11.66 79.25
C CYS A 94 -23.79 -13.15 79.13
N ARG A 95 -23.11 -13.85 78.21
CA ARG A 95 -23.23 -15.29 78.02
C ARG A 95 -22.66 -16.09 79.18
N CYS A 96 -21.52 -15.68 79.74
CA CYS A 96 -20.95 -16.26 80.96
C CYS A 96 -21.87 -16.08 82.18
N CYS A 97 -22.63 -14.98 82.25
CA CYS A 97 -23.65 -14.73 83.27
C CYS A 97 -25.01 -15.42 82.99
N GLY A 98 -25.10 -16.31 81.99
CA GLY A 98 -26.34 -17.01 81.64
C GLY A 98 -27.33 -16.25 80.75
N ASN A 99 -27.05 -14.99 80.38
CA ASN A 99 -27.86 -14.20 79.45
C ASN A 99 -27.41 -14.41 77.99
N CYS A 100 -28.04 -13.76 77.00
CA CYS A 100 -27.71 -13.89 75.56
C CYS A 100 -27.63 -15.35 75.04
N GLY A 101 -28.47 -16.24 75.55
CA GLY A 101 -28.46 -17.67 75.22
C GLY A 101 -27.35 -18.48 75.90
N GLY A 102 -26.74 -17.94 76.96
CA GLY A 102 -25.82 -18.63 77.87
C GLY A 102 -26.53 -19.68 78.71
N ARG A 103 -27.71 -19.34 79.25
CA ARG A 103 -28.62 -20.31 79.89
C ARG A 103 -29.07 -21.31 78.84
N MET A 104 -28.65 -22.56 78.98
CA MET A 104 -28.96 -23.67 78.08
C MET A 104 -30.40 -24.13 78.28
N TYR A 105 -31.33 -23.24 77.93
CA TYR A 105 -32.76 -23.41 78.05
C TYR A 105 -33.43 -23.18 76.69
N GLN A 106 -34.39 -24.06 76.37
CA GLN A 106 -35.21 -23.91 75.17
C GLN A 106 -36.70 -24.03 75.52
N LYS A 107 -37.44 -22.94 75.27
CA LYS A 107 -38.90 -22.90 75.31
C LYS A 107 -39.47 -23.67 74.12
N GLN A 108 -40.45 -24.55 74.36
CA GLN A 108 -41.14 -25.30 73.31
C GLN A 108 -42.41 -24.54 72.87
N GLU A 109 -42.47 -24.11 71.60
CA GLU A 109 -43.61 -23.37 71.03
C GLU A 109 -44.19 -24.08 69.78
N PRO A 110 -45.50 -23.92 69.48
CA PRO A 110 -46.07 -24.40 68.21
C PRO A 110 -45.36 -23.74 67.02
N GLY A 111 -44.97 -24.51 65.99
CA GLY A 111 -44.30 -23.96 64.78
C GLY A 111 -42.76 -23.88 64.84
N MET A 112 -42.11 -24.43 65.89
CA MET A 112 -40.64 -24.48 65.99
C MET A 112 -39.93 -25.11 64.77
N GLY A 113 -40.55 -26.08 64.10
CA GLY A 113 -40.00 -26.72 62.90
C GLY A 113 -39.82 -25.72 61.74
N CYS A 114 -40.85 -24.91 61.46
CA CYS A 114 -40.82 -23.88 60.43
C CYS A 114 -39.78 -22.80 60.76
N ARG A 115 -39.75 -22.32 62.02
CA ARG A 115 -38.76 -21.32 62.47
C ARG A 115 -37.32 -21.82 62.36
N ARG A 116 -37.07 -23.09 62.72
CA ARG A 116 -35.75 -23.72 62.61
C ARG A 116 -35.33 -23.83 61.14
N TRP A 117 -36.24 -24.26 60.27
CA TRP A 117 -35.97 -24.39 58.85
C TRP A 117 -35.70 -23.03 58.19
N ALA A 118 -36.48 -21.99 58.53
CA ALA A 118 -36.25 -20.62 58.05
C ALA A 118 -34.88 -20.08 58.49
N LEU A 119 -34.48 -20.32 59.76
CA LEU A 119 -33.14 -19.95 60.24
C LEU A 119 -32.04 -20.76 59.55
N TRP A 120 -32.24 -22.06 59.32
CA TRP A 120 -31.30 -22.91 58.57
C TRP A 120 -31.10 -22.40 57.14
N ALA A 121 -32.20 -22.10 56.42
CA ALA A 121 -32.16 -21.55 55.07
C ALA A 121 -31.47 -20.17 55.04
N SER A 122 -31.72 -19.32 56.04
CA SER A 122 -31.09 -18.00 56.16
C SER A 122 -29.58 -18.11 56.42
N VAL A 123 -29.15 -19.01 57.31
CA VAL A 123 -27.72 -19.27 57.57
C VAL A 123 -27.05 -19.87 56.33
N LEU A 124 -27.72 -20.77 55.61
CA LEU A 124 -27.21 -21.31 54.34
C LEU A 124 -26.99 -20.20 53.31
N LEU A 125 -27.98 -19.31 53.14
CA LEU A 125 -27.89 -18.19 52.20
C LEU A 125 -26.73 -17.23 52.55
N VAL A 126 -26.64 -16.80 53.82
CA VAL A 126 -25.54 -15.92 54.27
C VAL A 126 -24.18 -16.63 54.14
N THR A 127 -24.12 -17.93 54.42
CA THR A 127 -22.89 -18.72 54.24
C THR A 127 -22.49 -18.83 52.78
N ALA A 128 -23.45 -18.95 51.85
CA ALA A 128 -23.18 -18.92 50.42
C ALA A 128 -22.60 -17.57 49.97
N PHE A 129 -23.15 -16.44 50.48
CA PHE A 129 -22.59 -15.11 50.20
C PHE A 129 -21.19 -14.90 50.78
N LEU A 130 -20.92 -15.41 51.99
CA LEU A 130 -19.58 -15.40 52.59
C LEU A 130 -18.58 -16.24 51.78
N LEU A 131 -19.01 -17.42 51.30
CA LEU A 131 -18.18 -18.27 50.45
C LEU A 131 -17.88 -17.59 49.10
N ALA A 132 -18.89 -17.02 48.45
CA ALA A 132 -18.72 -16.32 47.18
C ALA A 132 -17.74 -15.15 47.31
N GLY A 133 -17.91 -14.31 48.34
CA GLY A 133 -16.97 -13.22 48.62
C GLY A 133 -15.57 -13.72 48.97
N GLY A 134 -15.45 -14.80 49.75
CA GLY A 134 -14.16 -15.39 50.11
C GLY A 134 -13.40 -15.94 48.89
N VAL A 135 -14.09 -16.64 47.99
CA VAL A 135 -13.51 -17.12 46.72
C VAL A 135 -13.07 -15.95 45.85
N CYS A 136 -13.91 -14.91 45.71
CA CYS A 136 -13.56 -13.70 44.97
C CYS A 136 -12.34 -12.99 45.56
N ALA A 137 -12.24 -12.90 46.89
CA ALA A 137 -11.09 -12.33 47.58
C ALA A 137 -9.81 -13.15 47.33
N PHE A 138 -9.87 -14.49 47.38
CA PHE A 138 -8.73 -15.34 47.04
C PHE A 138 -8.26 -15.18 45.60
N ILE A 139 -9.20 -15.17 44.64
CA ILE A 139 -8.89 -14.99 43.22
C ILE A 139 -8.27 -13.61 42.98
N SER A 140 -8.86 -12.55 43.54
CA SER A 140 -8.36 -11.18 43.38
C SER A 140 -6.97 -11.00 44.01
N ASN A 141 -6.74 -11.65 45.17
CA ASN A 141 -5.44 -11.66 45.84
C ASN A 141 -4.34 -12.32 44.99
N ALA A 142 -4.66 -13.45 44.34
CA ALA A 142 -3.73 -14.14 43.44
C ALA A 142 -3.52 -13.37 42.13
N ARG A 143 -4.59 -12.77 41.59
CA ARG A 143 -4.54 -11.95 40.38
C ARG A 143 -3.64 -10.72 40.57
N PHE A 144 -3.69 -10.06 41.73
CA PHE A 144 -2.77 -8.95 42.04
C PHE A 144 -1.31 -9.38 41.93
N SER A 145 -0.94 -10.52 42.53
CA SER A 145 0.43 -11.05 42.43
C SER A 145 0.81 -11.44 41.01
N GLN A 146 -0.14 -11.95 40.22
CA GLN A 146 0.11 -12.21 38.80
C GLN A 146 0.34 -10.91 38.02
N ALA A 147 -0.46 -9.87 38.29
CA ALA A 147 -0.32 -8.55 37.68
C ALA A 147 1.03 -7.89 38.02
N VAL A 148 1.50 -8.00 39.28
CA VAL A 148 2.84 -7.52 39.66
C VAL A 148 3.94 -8.25 38.88
N ASN A 149 3.83 -9.57 38.74
CA ASN A 149 4.83 -10.35 38.00
C ASN A 149 4.81 -10.07 36.49
N SER A 150 3.63 -9.82 35.89
CA SER A 150 3.53 -9.47 34.47
C SER A 150 3.83 -8.00 34.17
N THR A 151 3.81 -7.11 35.17
CA THR A 151 4.15 -5.69 35.00
C THR A 151 5.54 -5.49 34.43
N PHE A 152 6.57 -6.13 34.99
CA PHE A 152 7.95 -5.95 34.55
C PHE A 152 8.19 -6.35 33.08
N PRO A 153 7.83 -7.57 32.61
CA PRO A 153 7.99 -7.92 31.20
C PRO A 153 7.13 -7.04 30.29
N ASN A 154 5.91 -6.68 30.68
CA ASN A 154 5.04 -5.81 29.88
C ASN A 154 5.59 -4.39 29.73
N VAL A 155 6.10 -3.79 30.82
CA VAL A 155 6.74 -2.47 30.78
C VAL A 155 8.04 -2.55 29.97
N ASN A 156 8.87 -3.59 30.16
CA ASN A 156 10.10 -3.74 29.39
C ASN A 156 9.83 -3.88 27.89
N ASN A 157 8.83 -4.67 27.48
CA ASN A 157 8.39 -4.77 26.08
C ASN A 157 7.89 -3.42 25.54
N THR A 158 7.16 -2.66 26.37
CA THR A 158 6.67 -1.32 25.98
C THR A 158 7.82 -0.34 25.78
N LEU A 159 8.82 -0.33 26.67
CA LEU A 159 10.01 0.51 26.54
C LEU A 159 10.88 0.09 25.35
N ASP A 160 11.00 -1.21 25.07
CA ASP A 160 11.72 -1.74 23.92
C ASP A 160 11.05 -1.35 22.58
N ASN A 161 9.72 -1.35 22.54
CA ASN A 161 8.97 -0.84 21.39
C ASN A 161 9.22 0.66 21.16
N ILE A 162 9.30 1.47 22.22
CA ILE A 162 9.69 2.89 22.08
C ILE A 162 11.13 3.04 21.59
N ARG A 163 12.08 2.24 22.10
CA ARG A 163 13.46 2.26 21.59
C ARG A 163 13.52 1.90 20.10
N THR A 164 12.77 0.89 19.70
CA THR A 164 12.66 0.47 18.30
C THR A 164 12.05 1.57 17.44
N TYR A 165 11.00 2.25 17.94
CA TYR A 165 10.41 3.41 17.28
C TYR A 165 11.44 4.53 17.09
N LEU A 166 12.12 4.96 18.16
CA LEU A 166 13.12 6.03 18.13
C LEU A 166 14.28 5.70 17.17
N ALA A 167 14.84 4.49 17.25
CA ALA A 167 15.93 4.05 16.37
C ALA A 167 15.51 3.91 14.90
N SER A 168 14.21 3.81 14.61
CA SER A 168 13.70 3.76 13.23
C SER A 168 13.61 5.14 12.57
N ILE A 169 13.52 6.22 13.34
CA ILE A 169 13.38 7.59 12.81
C ILE A 169 14.56 7.97 11.91
N PRO A 170 15.84 7.89 12.35
CA PRO A 170 16.97 8.23 11.48
C PRO A 170 17.04 7.31 10.25
N GLN A 171 16.73 6.02 10.40
CA GLN A 171 16.74 5.05 9.29
C GLN A 171 15.71 5.39 8.21
N GLN A 172 14.54 5.89 8.59
CA GLN A 172 13.50 6.32 7.65
C GLN A 172 13.91 7.59 6.90
N VAL A 173 14.62 8.50 7.57
CA VAL A 173 15.19 9.71 6.95
C VAL A 173 16.32 9.33 5.99
N ASP A 174 17.23 8.45 6.40
CA ASP A 174 18.32 7.93 5.56
C ASP A 174 17.77 7.28 4.29
N PHE A 175 16.68 6.53 4.38
CA PHE A 175 16.02 5.95 3.21
C PHE A 175 15.56 7.02 2.19
N ILE A 176 15.02 8.16 2.66
CA ILE A 176 14.60 9.27 1.78
C ILE A 176 15.82 9.95 1.13
N ILE A 177 16.90 10.13 1.91
CA ILE A 177 18.16 10.69 1.45
C ILE A 177 18.81 9.77 0.41
N ASP A 178 18.94 8.48 0.68
CA ASP A 178 19.51 7.49 -0.23
C ASP A 178 18.67 7.32 -1.51
N SER A 179 17.35 7.50 -1.41
CA SER A 179 16.47 7.50 -2.58
C SER A 179 16.76 8.64 -3.57
N SER A 180 17.51 9.68 -3.17
CA SER A 180 18.00 10.72 -4.09
C SER A 180 18.98 10.19 -5.13
N ASP A 181 19.64 9.05 -4.88
CA ASP A 181 20.55 8.45 -5.85
C ASP A 181 19.81 7.94 -7.11
N VAL A 182 18.49 7.71 -7.02
CA VAL A 182 17.65 7.32 -8.16
C VAL A 182 17.54 8.45 -9.20
N PRO A 183 17.00 9.65 -8.89
CA PRO A 183 16.96 10.76 -9.85
C PRO A 183 18.37 11.21 -10.28
N LEU A 184 19.34 11.26 -9.35
CA LEU A 184 20.74 11.57 -9.70
C LEU A 184 21.30 10.57 -10.72
N GLY A 185 21.04 9.28 -10.53
CA GLY A 185 21.44 8.21 -11.45
C GLY A 185 20.76 8.33 -12.81
N HIS A 186 19.46 8.63 -12.85
CA HIS A 186 18.72 8.85 -14.10
C HIS A 186 19.24 10.05 -14.88
N VAL A 187 19.50 11.18 -14.21
CA VAL A 187 20.07 12.37 -14.86
C VAL A 187 21.48 12.08 -15.35
N ASN A 188 22.32 11.46 -14.52
CA ASN A 188 23.68 11.10 -14.92
C ASN A 188 23.70 10.14 -16.12
N SER A 189 22.85 9.11 -16.16
CA SER A 189 22.72 8.22 -17.31
C SER A 189 22.24 8.97 -18.55
N SER A 190 21.24 9.85 -18.40
CA SER A 190 20.71 10.64 -19.51
C SER A 190 21.76 11.57 -20.11
N LEU A 191 22.67 12.11 -19.28
CA LEU A 191 23.81 12.94 -19.69
C LEU A 191 24.92 12.12 -20.35
N GLN A 192 25.25 10.93 -19.82
CA GLN A 192 26.22 10.03 -20.46
C GLN A 192 25.76 9.64 -21.87
N ASP A 193 24.45 9.42 -22.01
CA ASP A 193 23.76 9.11 -23.26
C ASP A 193 23.15 10.36 -23.94
N ILE A 194 23.71 11.56 -23.73
CA ILE A 194 23.15 12.79 -24.31
C ILE A 194 23.12 12.76 -25.84
N GLY A 195 24.13 12.15 -26.48
CA GLY A 195 24.19 11.95 -27.93
C GLY A 195 22.99 11.20 -28.48
N PRO A 196 22.70 9.96 -28.06
CA PRO A 196 21.50 9.26 -28.48
C PRO A 196 20.21 9.92 -27.98
N ASN A 197 20.15 10.49 -26.77
CA ASN A 197 18.92 11.10 -26.24
C ASN A 197 18.55 12.41 -26.95
N LEU A 198 19.37 13.45 -26.83
CA LEU A 198 19.15 14.74 -27.47
C LEU A 198 19.34 14.67 -28.99
N GLY A 199 20.36 13.93 -29.45
CA GLY A 199 20.62 13.78 -30.88
C GLY A 199 19.51 13.05 -31.62
N SER A 200 18.83 12.06 -31.02
CA SER A 200 17.68 11.43 -31.65
C SER A 200 16.45 12.35 -31.71
N MET A 201 16.23 13.19 -30.69
CA MET A 201 15.17 14.21 -30.71
C MET A 201 15.38 15.20 -31.87
N ILE A 202 16.60 15.75 -32.00
CA ILE A 202 16.98 16.66 -33.09
C ILE A 202 16.85 15.95 -34.45
N THR A 203 17.38 14.73 -34.57
CA THR A 203 17.33 13.95 -35.83
C THR A 203 15.90 13.65 -36.25
N SER A 204 15.04 13.27 -35.31
CA SER A 204 13.63 12.98 -35.55
C SER A 204 12.89 14.21 -36.07
N HIS A 205 13.10 15.37 -35.44
CA HIS A 205 12.48 16.62 -35.85
C HIS A 205 12.92 17.05 -37.26
N ILE A 206 14.21 16.94 -37.57
CA ILE A 206 14.75 17.24 -38.90
C ILE A 206 14.21 16.26 -39.95
N ARG A 207 14.17 14.96 -39.64
CA ARG A 207 13.64 13.92 -40.55
C ARG A 207 12.17 14.11 -40.89
N ASN A 208 11.35 14.56 -39.94
CA ASN A 208 9.94 14.86 -40.17
C ASN A 208 9.71 15.84 -41.34
N SER A 209 10.65 16.78 -41.55
CA SER A 209 10.59 17.72 -42.68
C SER A 209 11.41 17.32 -43.91
N THR A 210 12.32 16.35 -43.76
CA THR A 210 13.30 15.99 -44.81
C THR A 210 12.95 14.71 -45.57
N ASP A 211 12.37 13.71 -44.89
CA ASP A 211 12.10 12.39 -45.47
C ASP A 211 11.13 12.47 -46.66
N GLY A 212 10.17 13.38 -46.64
CA GLY A 212 9.23 13.61 -47.76
C GLY A 212 9.90 14.15 -49.02
N ALA A 213 10.92 15.01 -48.88
CA ALA A 213 11.69 15.54 -49.99
C ALA A 213 12.67 14.49 -50.53
N LEU A 214 13.38 13.79 -49.64
CA LEU A 214 14.28 12.68 -50.01
C LEU A 214 13.53 11.57 -50.76
N GLY A 215 12.38 11.13 -50.25
CA GLY A 215 11.55 10.12 -50.93
C GLY A 215 11.04 10.58 -52.30
N SER A 216 10.73 11.87 -52.46
CA SER A 216 10.30 12.43 -53.75
C SER A 216 11.46 12.45 -54.77
N LEU A 217 12.67 12.81 -54.34
CA LEU A 217 13.87 12.79 -55.17
C LEU A 217 14.30 11.37 -55.54
N GLN A 218 14.24 10.43 -54.61
CA GLN A 218 14.56 9.03 -54.86
C GLN A 218 13.57 8.40 -55.86
N SER A 219 12.28 8.69 -55.71
CA SER A 219 11.26 8.25 -56.68
C SER A 219 11.48 8.85 -58.07
N LEU A 220 11.94 10.10 -58.16
CA LEU A 220 12.26 10.75 -59.42
C LEU A 220 13.43 10.05 -60.13
N LEU A 221 14.53 9.81 -59.40
CA LEU A 221 15.72 9.15 -59.94
C LEU A 221 15.40 7.74 -60.45
N GLN A 222 14.60 6.98 -59.69
CA GLN A 222 14.14 5.66 -60.13
C GLN A 222 13.24 5.74 -61.38
N GLY A 223 12.44 6.80 -61.49
CA GLY A 223 11.64 7.09 -62.69
C GLY A 223 12.53 7.35 -63.92
N MET A 224 13.58 8.14 -63.76
CA MET A 224 14.57 8.44 -64.81
C MET A 224 15.33 7.18 -65.26
N GLU A 225 15.79 6.36 -64.31
CA GLU A 225 16.47 5.08 -64.60
C GLU A 225 15.58 4.12 -65.38
N LYS A 226 14.31 3.97 -64.98
CA LYS A 226 13.34 3.14 -65.70
C LYS A 226 13.10 3.66 -67.12
N LEU A 227 13.01 4.98 -67.29
CA LEU A 227 12.81 5.59 -68.60
C LEU A 227 14.05 5.41 -69.49
N GLU A 228 15.25 5.51 -68.93
CA GLU A 228 16.52 5.23 -69.62
C GLU A 228 16.53 3.80 -70.18
N ALA A 229 16.23 2.82 -69.33
CA ALA A 229 16.16 1.41 -69.73
C ALA A 229 15.14 1.18 -70.85
N THR A 230 13.97 1.85 -70.77
CA THR A 230 12.94 1.73 -71.80
C THR A 230 13.38 2.35 -73.14
N PHE A 231 14.07 3.49 -73.12
CA PHE A 231 14.65 4.08 -74.34
C PHE A 231 15.76 3.21 -74.93
N TYR A 232 16.57 2.57 -74.09
CA TYR A 232 17.58 1.61 -74.54
C TYR A 232 16.95 0.40 -75.25
N ASP A 233 15.84 -0.12 -74.71
CA ASP A 233 15.11 -1.23 -75.33
C ASP A 233 14.47 -0.83 -76.68
N ILE A 234 14.07 0.44 -76.85
CA ILE A 234 13.63 0.99 -78.14
C ILE A 234 14.78 0.98 -79.15
N THR A 235 15.97 1.46 -78.77
CA THR A 235 17.15 1.44 -79.65
C THR A 235 17.53 0.03 -80.06
N THR A 236 17.48 -0.92 -79.12
CA THR A 236 17.77 -2.34 -79.40
C THR A 236 16.74 -2.93 -80.35
N SER A 237 15.44 -2.75 -80.06
CA SER A 237 14.36 -3.27 -80.90
C SER A 237 14.37 -2.64 -82.30
N HIS A 238 14.76 -1.37 -82.42
CA HIS A 238 14.95 -0.69 -83.70
C HIS A 238 16.08 -1.34 -84.51
N SER A 239 17.25 -1.55 -83.90
CA SER A 239 18.39 -2.21 -84.55
C SER A 239 18.05 -3.63 -85.02
N ASP A 240 17.35 -4.40 -84.17
CA ASP A 240 16.92 -5.77 -84.50
C ASP A 240 15.96 -5.77 -85.71
N LEU A 241 15.00 -4.85 -85.74
CA LEU A 241 14.04 -4.72 -86.84
C LEU A 241 14.70 -4.29 -88.15
N GLU A 242 15.68 -3.38 -88.11
CA GLU A 242 16.45 -2.98 -89.30
C GLU A 242 17.30 -4.14 -89.85
N GLU A 243 17.95 -4.92 -88.97
CA GLU A 243 18.73 -6.08 -89.35
C GLU A 243 17.84 -7.16 -89.98
N LEU A 244 16.71 -7.47 -89.35
CA LEU A 244 15.72 -8.42 -89.87
C LEU A 244 15.15 -7.94 -91.21
N GLN A 245 14.83 -6.66 -91.37
CA GLN A 245 14.34 -6.10 -92.64
C GLN A 245 15.39 -6.25 -93.75
N SER A 246 16.67 -6.01 -93.45
CA SER A 246 17.75 -6.19 -94.42
C SER A 246 17.93 -7.66 -94.81
N GLN A 247 17.94 -8.57 -93.83
CA GLN A 247 18.12 -10.00 -94.05
C GLN A 247 16.96 -10.60 -94.85
N PHE A 248 15.72 -10.37 -94.43
CA PHE A 248 14.55 -10.89 -95.13
C PHE A 248 14.30 -10.15 -96.43
N GLY A 249 14.69 -8.87 -96.56
CA GLY A 249 14.63 -8.11 -97.81
C GLY A 249 15.44 -8.79 -98.92
N GLN A 250 16.70 -9.13 -98.62
CA GLN A 250 17.56 -9.87 -99.56
C GLN A 250 17.00 -11.25 -99.92
N ARG A 251 16.42 -11.95 -98.93
CA ARG A 251 15.80 -13.27 -99.15
C ARG A 251 14.54 -13.17 -100.02
N LEU A 252 13.69 -12.17 -99.78
CA LEU A 252 12.49 -11.91 -100.57
C LEU A 252 12.82 -11.49 -102.01
N ASP A 253 13.86 -10.67 -102.20
CA ASP A 253 14.37 -10.32 -103.54
C ASP A 253 14.90 -11.55 -104.28
N SER A 254 15.68 -12.41 -103.62
CA SER A 254 16.16 -13.66 -104.20
C SER A 254 15.01 -14.61 -104.55
N LEU A 255 13.97 -14.68 -103.72
CA LEU A 255 12.79 -15.51 -103.96
C LEU A 255 11.95 -14.94 -105.10
N ARG A 256 11.83 -13.62 -105.19
CA ARG A 256 11.18 -12.92 -106.30
C ARG A 256 11.88 -13.20 -107.63
N ASP A 257 13.21 -13.18 -107.67
CA ASP A 257 13.99 -13.51 -108.86
C ASP A 257 13.83 -14.98 -109.26
N SER A 258 13.87 -15.90 -108.29
CA SER A 258 13.63 -17.34 -108.51
C SER A 258 12.22 -17.58 -109.07
N LEU A 259 11.21 -17.01 -108.42
CA LEU A 259 9.83 -17.14 -108.81
C LEU A 259 9.54 -16.52 -110.18
N ASN A 260 10.14 -15.36 -110.50
CA ASN A 260 10.02 -14.75 -111.83
C ASN A 260 10.58 -15.66 -112.93
N GLN A 261 11.71 -16.33 -112.69
CA GLN A 261 12.25 -17.31 -113.63
C GLN A 261 11.31 -18.51 -113.79
N THR A 262 10.73 -19.02 -112.70
CA THR A 262 9.78 -20.14 -112.72
C THR A 262 8.48 -19.75 -113.46
N LEU A 263 7.93 -18.57 -113.21
CA LEU A 263 6.74 -18.05 -113.90
C LEU A 263 6.98 -17.86 -115.40
N GLN A 264 8.17 -17.38 -115.80
CA GLN A 264 8.55 -17.27 -117.22
C GLN A 264 8.63 -18.63 -117.93
N ARG A 265 9.13 -19.67 -117.25
CA ARG A 265 9.13 -21.04 -117.78
C ARG A 265 7.72 -21.64 -117.87
N CYS A 266 6.85 -21.30 -116.93
CA CYS A 266 5.46 -21.76 -116.91
C CYS A 266 4.61 -21.22 -118.08
N GLY A 267 4.86 -19.98 -118.53
CA GLY A 267 4.19 -19.39 -119.69
C GLY A 267 2.73 -18.99 -119.42
N SER A 268 1.86 -19.16 -120.43
CA SER A 268 0.48 -18.64 -120.38
C SER A 268 -0.39 -19.02 -119.17
N PRO A 269 -0.31 -20.24 -118.57
CA PRO A 269 -1.11 -20.56 -117.39
C PRO A 269 -0.72 -19.74 -116.14
N CYS A 270 0.51 -19.22 -116.05
CA CYS A 270 1.01 -18.50 -114.87
C CYS A 270 1.04 -16.97 -114.99
N ASN A 271 0.54 -16.39 -116.09
CA ASN A 271 0.61 -14.95 -116.35
C ASN A 271 -0.19 -14.07 -115.37
N SER A 272 -1.11 -14.65 -114.58
CA SER A 272 -1.94 -13.92 -113.62
C SER A 272 -1.28 -13.68 -112.26
N VAL A 273 -0.17 -14.35 -111.96
CA VAL A 273 0.51 -14.27 -110.66
C VAL A 273 1.23 -12.94 -110.51
N SER A 274 0.92 -12.19 -109.46
CA SER A 274 1.61 -10.94 -109.16
C SER A 274 2.79 -11.15 -108.22
N LEU A 275 3.96 -10.64 -108.62
CA LEU A 275 5.16 -10.60 -107.77
C LEU A 275 5.22 -9.37 -106.85
N SER A 276 4.20 -8.51 -106.87
CA SER A 276 4.10 -7.34 -105.97
C SER A 276 4.14 -7.75 -104.50
N ASP A 277 3.60 -8.91 -104.19
CA ASP A 277 3.33 -9.38 -102.85
C ASP A 277 4.62 -9.73 -102.07
N LEU A 278 5.73 -9.91 -102.80
CA LEU A 278 7.07 -10.18 -102.28
C LEU A 278 7.87 -8.92 -101.93
N THR A 279 7.21 -7.77 -101.86
CA THR A 279 7.85 -6.49 -101.51
C THR A 279 7.56 -6.16 -100.05
N PHE A 280 8.58 -5.70 -99.30
CA PHE A 280 8.39 -5.13 -97.97
C PHE A 280 7.50 -3.89 -98.03
N THR A 281 6.52 -3.81 -97.14
CA THR A 281 5.69 -2.61 -96.96
C THR A 281 6.16 -1.78 -95.78
N ALA A 282 6.59 -2.44 -94.70
CA ALA A 282 7.15 -1.77 -93.53
C ALA A 282 8.55 -1.22 -93.83
N ASN A 283 8.83 0.01 -93.38
CA ASN A 283 10.14 0.65 -93.49
C ASN A 283 10.64 1.07 -92.10
N PHE A 284 11.31 0.15 -91.41
CA PHE A 284 11.77 0.34 -90.04
C PHE A 284 12.94 1.33 -89.95
N SER A 285 13.65 1.63 -91.03
CA SER A 285 14.67 2.70 -91.06
C SER A 285 14.11 4.13 -90.92
N THR A 286 12.79 4.28 -90.87
CA THR A 286 12.13 5.58 -90.60
C THR A 286 11.80 5.77 -89.12
N ILE A 287 12.10 4.80 -88.25
CA ILE A 287 11.92 4.93 -86.80
C ILE A 287 12.85 6.03 -86.28
N PRO A 288 12.33 7.04 -85.55
CA PRO A 288 13.15 8.14 -85.08
C PRO A 288 14.14 7.69 -84.01
N SER A 289 15.37 8.20 -84.06
CA SER A 289 16.40 7.92 -83.06
C SER A 289 16.04 8.51 -81.70
N VAL A 290 16.30 7.74 -80.63
CA VAL A 290 16.12 8.16 -79.23
C VAL A 290 17.43 8.45 -78.50
N GLN A 291 18.53 8.62 -79.24
CA GLN A 291 19.87 8.75 -78.65
C GLN A 291 19.99 9.99 -77.76
N GLN A 292 19.33 11.10 -78.12
CA GLN A 292 19.34 12.33 -77.32
C GLN A 292 18.70 12.13 -75.95
N GLN A 293 17.56 11.44 -75.89
CA GLN A 293 16.83 11.12 -74.67
C GLN A 293 17.68 10.22 -73.77
N LEU A 294 18.31 9.21 -74.37
CA LEU A 294 19.17 8.26 -73.67
C LEU A 294 20.41 8.93 -73.07
N GLU A 295 21.07 9.83 -73.81
CA GLU A 295 22.24 10.59 -73.32
C GLU A 295 21.84 11.49 -72.14
N ALA A 296 20.72 12.22 -72.25
CA ALA A 296 20.27 13.13 -71.21
C ALA A 296 19.89 12.43 -69.89
N LEU A 297 19.29 11.23 -69.96
CA LEU A 297 18.98 10.42 -68.77
C LEU A 297 20.24 9.75 -68.20
N ARG A 298 21.16 9.30 -69.07
CA ARG A 298 22.46 8.74 -68.66
C ARG A 298 23.32 9.73 -67.92
N ASP A 299 23.29 11.01 -68.29
CA ASP A 299 24.02 12.06 -67.58
C ASP A 299 23.60 12.14 -66.11
N VAL A 300 22.31 11.91 -65.80
CA VAL A 300 21.82 11.84 -64.42
C VAL A 300 22.31 10.57 -63.73
N SER A 301 22.23 9.41 -64.39
CA SER A 301 22.72 8.15 -63.80
C SER A 301 24.23 8.17 -63.53
N ARG A 302 25.02 8.81 -64.40
CA ARG A 302 26.47 9.00 -64.24
C ARG A 302 26.81 10.10 -63.21
N SER A 303 25.86 10.94 -62.84
CA SER A 303 26.07 11.99 -61.85
C SER A 303 26.18 11.42 -60.43
N SER A 304 26.77 12.20 -59.52
CA SER A 304 26.84 11.85 -58.09
C SER A 304 25.51 12.01 -57.35
N THR A 305 24.40 12.35 -58.01
CA THR A 305 23.13 12.72 -57.36
C THR A 305 22.60 11.61 -56.44
N VAL A 306 22.68 10.34 -56.85
CA VAL A 306 22.28 9.20 -56.00
C VAL A 306 23.19 9.11 -54.76
N THR A 307 24.51 9.19 -54.95
CA THR A 307 25.48 9.10 -53.85
C THR A 307 25.41 10.31 -52.90
N ASP A 308 25.03 11.47 -53.40
CA ASP A 308 24.86 12.70 -52.60
C ASP A 308 23.59 12.64 -51.75
N LEU A 309 22.49 12.07 -52.25
CA LEU A 309 21.30 11.79 -51.44
C LEU A 309 21.56 10.77 -50.32
N GLU A 310 22.35 9.73 -50.59
CA GLU A 310 22.80 8.82 -49.54
C GLU A 310 23.67 9.53 -48.50
N LYS A 311 24.52 10.47 -48.93
CA LYS A 311 25.36 11.28 -48.05
C LYS A 311 24.51 12.17 -47.13
N VAL A 312 23.37 12.68 -47.59
CA VAL A 312 22.40 13.38 -46.71
C VAL A 312 21.93 12.47 -45.59
N ASN A 313 21.50 11.24 -45.90
CA ASN A 313 21.04 10.30 -44.88
C ASN A 313 22.16 9.90 -43.89
N ARG A 314 23.39 9.73 -44.39
CA ARG A 314 24.57 9.51 -43.53
C ARG A 314 24.83 10.71 -42.60
N THR A 315 24.71 11.94 -43.12
CA THR A 315 24.92 13.19 -42.35
C THR A 315 23.86 13.36 -41.25
N LEU A 316 22.61 12.97 -41.51
CA LEU A 316 21.57 12.98 -40.48
C LEU A 316 21.84 11.93 -39.39
N ASN A 317 22.39 10.77 -39.74
CA ASN A 317 22.73 9.73 -38.76
C ASN A 317 23.93 10.08 -37.86
N THR A 318 24.81 11.00 -38.26
CA THR A 318 25.94 11.45 -37.44
C THR A 318 25.60 12.57 -36.47
N ILE A 319 24.36 13.07 -36.47
CA ILE A 319 23.90 14.13 -35.54
C ILE A 319 24.13 13.70 -34.09
N SER A 320 23.77 12.47 -33.72
CA SER A 320 23.93 11.97 -32.35
C SER A 320 25.40 11.94 -31.90
N GLU A 321 26.32 11.56 -32.78
CA GLU A 321 27.77 11.58 -32.50
C GLU A 321 28.27 13.01 -32.31
N LYS A 322 27.82 13.94 -33.17
CA LYS A 322 28.17 15.37 -33.04
C LYS A 322 27.64 16.01 -31.76
N VAL A 323 26.42 15.64 -31.36
CA VAL A 323 25.84 16.09 -30.08
C VAL A 323 26.69 15.56 -28.93
N GLN A 324 27.05 14.26 -28.93
CA GLN A 324 27.91 13.68 -27.91
C GLN A 324 29.27 14.40 -27.79
N GLU A 325 29.91 14.71 -28.92
CA GLU A 325 31.21 15.37 -28.96
C GLU A 325 31.13 16.81 -28.44
N GLN A 326 30.15 17.59 -28.90
CA GLN A 326 30.02 19.00 -28.52
C GLN A 326 29.40 19.21 -27.14
N ALA A 327 28.75 18.20 -26.56
CA ALA A 327 28.14 18.27 -25.24
C ALA A 327 29.08 17.96 -24.07
N GLN A 328 30.32 17.53 -24.31
CA GLN A 328 31.19 17.00 -23.25
C GLN A 328 31.40 17.97 -22.07
N ASP A 329 31.60 19.27 -22.35
CA ASP A 329 31.77 20.29 -21.31
C ASP A 329 30.51 20.46 -20.45
N VAL A 330 29.33 20.49 -21.08
CA VAL A 330 28.03 20.59 -20.39
C VAL A 330 27.76 19.35 -19.56
N VAL A 331 28.08 18.15 -20.08
CA VAL A 331 27.96 16.89 -19.34
C VAL A 331 28.86 16.91 -18.11
N ALA A 332 30.12 17.29 -18.24
CA ALA A 332 31.06 17.37 -17.12
C ALA A 332 30.59 18.38 -16.05
N LYS A 333 30.26 19.61 -16.46
CA LYS A 333 29.73 20.65 -15.55
C LYS A 333 28.46 20.18 -14.83
N THR A 334 27.54 19.56 -15.55
CA THR A 334 26.29 19.06 -14.94
C THR A 334 26.59 17.94 -13.96
N GLN A 335 27.50 17.01 -14.28
CA GLN A 335 27.92 15.93 -13.38
C GLN A 335 28.56 16.46 -12.09
N ASP A 336 29.35 17.52 -12.17
CA ASP A 336 29.90 18.19 -10.98
C ASP A 336 28.76 18.76 -10.10
N GLN A 337 27.75 19.41 -10.71
CA GLN A 337 26.55 19.88 -10.00
C GLN A 337 25.75 18.74 -9.36
N LEU A 338 25.63 17.58 -10.01
CA LEU A 338 25.03 16.39 -9.40
C LEU A 338 25.79 15.94 -8.15
N GLY A 339 27.13 16.06 -8.17
CA GLY A 339 27.99 15.78 -7.02
C GLY A 339 27.68 16.71 -5.84
N PHE A 340 27.55 18.01 -6.10
CA PHE A 340 27.18 18.99 -5.07
C PHE A 340 25.77 18.75 -4.52
N ILE A 341 24.78 18.50 -5.38
CA ILE A 341 23.41 18.16 -4.96
C ILE A 341 23.42 16.93 -4.05
N ARG A 342 24.16 15.87 -4.40
CA ARG A 342 24.29 14.68 -3.57
C ARG A 342 24.85 15.00 -2.17
N GLN A 343 25.88 15.83 -2.11
CA GLN A 343 26.50 16.21 -0.84
C GLN A 343 25.56 17.05 0.03
N GLU A 344 24.85 18.00 -0.58
CA GLU A 344 23.88 18.85 0.11
C GLU A 344 22.72 18.01 0.67
N ILE A 345 22.15 17.10 -0.13
CA ILE A 345 21.07 16.19 0.30
C ILE A 345 21.51 15.32 1.48
N ARG A 346 22.76 14.83 1.50
CA ARG A 346 23.28 14.04 2.62
C ARG A 346 23.46 14.86 3.91
N SER A 347 23.71 16.17 3.79
CA SER A 347 23.82 17.05 4.96
C SER A 347 22.48 17.34 5.64
N LEU A 348 21.36 17.07 4.96
CA LEU A 348 20.01 17.36 5.48
C LEU A 348 19.67 16.57 6.74
N GLN A 349 20.26 15.39 6.92
CA GLN A 349 20.07 14.57 8.12
C GLN A 349 20.42 15.35 9.40
N GLU A 350 21.51 16.11 9.37
CA GLU A 350 21.99 16.89 10.52
C GLU A 350 21.14 18.13 10.79
N GLN A 351 20.40 18.62 9.79
CA GLN A 351 19.56 19.82 9.89
C GLN A 351 18.13 19.52 10.37
N LEU A 352 17.72 18.24 10.35
CA LEU A 352 16.40 17.82 10.83
C LEU A 352 16.39 17.62 12.35
N PRO A 353 15.35 18.09 13.06
CA PRO A 353 15.30 18.06 14.53
C PRO A 353 15.05 16.66 15.13
N PHE A 354 15.07 15.60 14.31
CA PHE A 354 14.75 14.24 14.75
C PHE A 354 15.84 13.62 15.63
N LEU A 355 17.11 13.97 15.41
CA LEU A 355 18.25 13.48 16.19
C LEU A 355 18.17 13.94 17.66
N ASP A 356 17.78 15.19 17.90
CA ASP A 356 17.62 15.74 19.26
C ASP A 356 16.48 15.05 20.02
N VAL A 357 15.38 14.72 19.32
CA VAL A 357 14.25 13.96 19.89
C VAL A 357 14.67 12.53 20.23
N GLU A 358 15.39 11.85 19.34
CA GLU A 358 15.90 10.49 19.59
C GLU A 358 16.81 10.45 20.83
N GLU A 359 17.75 11.38 20.95
CA GLU A 359 18.70 11.42 22.06
C GLU A 359 18.00 11.72 23.41
N LYS A 360 17.17 12.77 23.47
CA LYS A 360 16.49 13.19 24.69
C LYS A 360 15.47 12.18 25.18
N VAL A 361 14.62 11.68 24.28
CA VAL A 361 13.61 10.66 24.64
C VAL A 361 14.29 9.32 24.91
N GLY A 362 15.34 8.97 24.17
CA GLY A 362 16.15 7.78 24.42
C GLY A 362 16.78 7.77 25.82
N ALA A 363 17.33 8.91 26.25
CA ALA A 363 17.88 9.08 27.60
C ALA A 363 16.80 8.95 28.68
N PHE A 364 15.63 9.54 28.47
CA PHE A 364 14.48 9.43 29.39
C PHE A 364 14.02 7.96 29.53
N VAL A 365 13.86 7.25 28.42
CA VAL A 365 13.51 5.82 28.40
C VAL A 365 14.59 4.98 29.08
N GLY A 366 15.87 5.30 28.86
CA GLY A 366 17.00 4.70 29.56
C GLY A 366 16.91 4.84 31.08
N ASN A 367 16.63 6.05 31.57
CA ASN A 367 16.48 6.33 33.00
C ASN A 367 15.32 5.54 33.62
N ILE A 368 14.14 5.54 32.98
CA ILE A 368 12.99 4.75 33.43
C ILE A 368 13.34 3.26 33.53
N THR A 369 14.08 2.73 32.55
CA THR A 369 14.47 1.31 32.55
C THR A 369 15.36 0.98 33.75
N LEU A 370 16.30 1.86 34.11
CA LEU A 370 17.17 1.67 35.27
C LEU A 370 16.38 1.68 36.58
N VAL A 371 15.48 2.65 36.74
CA VAL A 371 14.60 2.75 37.92
C VAL A 371 13.72 1.49 38.03
N LEU A 372 13.14 1.01 36.93
CA LEU A 372 12.31 -0.19 36.93
C LEU A 372 13.09 -1.42 37.42
N GLU A 373 14.32 -1.60 36.94
CA GLU A 373 15.16 -2.75 37.27
C GLU A 373 15.66 -2.69 38.72
N GLU A 374 15.93 -1.48 39.25
CA GLU A 374 16.30 -1.25 40.65
C GLU A 374 15.18 -1.67 41.61
N TYR A 375 13.92 -1.29 41.31
CA TYR A 375 12.78 -1.59 42.17
C TYR A 375 12.17 -2.98 41.97
N ARG A 376 12.57 -3.72 40.92
CA ARG A 376 12.02 -5.04 40.59
C ARG A 376 12.13 -6.06 41.72
N GLY A 377 13.34 -6.26 42.25
CA GLY A 377 13.58 -7.21 43.35
C GLY A 377 12.79 -6.90 44.62
N PRO A 378 12.85 -5.64 45.13
CA PRO A 378 12.07 -5.21 46.28
C PRO A 378 10.56 -5.39 46.13
N ILE A 379 9.98 -4.99 44.98
CA ILE A 379 8.53 -5.07 44.73
C ILE A 379 8.05 -6.53 44.71
N ILE A 380 8.75 -7.42 44.02
CA ILE A 380 8.39 -8.85 43.95
C ILE A 380 8.45 -9.49 45.35
N THR A 381 9.47 -9.13 46.15
CA THR A 381 9.61 -9.64 47.52
C THR A 381 8.48 -9.14 48.42
N TRP A 382 8.13 -7.86 48.32
CA TRP A 382 7.03 -7.26 49.07
C TRP A 382 5.68 -7.87 48.70
N ASP A 383 5.42 -8.09 47.41
CA ASP A 383 4.19 -8.76 46.95
C ASP A 383 4.10 -10.19 47.49
N GLY A 384 5.21 -10.93 47.54
CA GLY A 384 5.25 -12.27 48.15
C GLY A 384 4.77 -12.26 49.62
N LEU A 385 5.22 -11.28 50.41
CA LEU A 385 4.77 -11.12 51.80
C LEU A 385 3.29 -10.70 51.88
N ARG A 386 2.88 -9.73 51.07
CA ARG A 386 1.49 -9.25 50.96
C ARG A 386 0.53 -10.38 50.61
N LEU A 387 0.89 -11.23 49.64
CA LEU A 387 0.12 -12.39 49.19
C LEU A 387 -0.15 -13.34 50.35
N ILE A 388 0.87 -13.66 51.14
CA ILE A 388 0.76 -14.56 52.30
C ILE A 388 -0.14 -13.96 53.37
N VAL A 389 0.06 -12.69 53.75
CA VAL A 389 -0.74 -12.02 54.79
C VAL A 389 -2.22 -11.95 54.38
N CYS A 390 -2.50 -11.55 53.14
CA CYS A 390 -3.86 -11.47 52.61
C CYS A 390 -4.51 -12.86 52.50
N ALA A 391 -3.75 -13.89 52.10
CA ALA A 391 -4.24 -15.27 52.05
C ALA A 391 -4.61 -15.80 53.45
N LEU A 392 -3.78 -15.53 54.47
CA LEU A 392 -4.07 -15.90 55.86
C LEU A 392 -5.36 -15.24 56.37
N LEU A 393 -5.58 -13.97 56.02
CA LEU A 393 -6.81 -13.27 56.40
C LEU A 393 -8.03 -13.83 55.65
N CYS A 394 -7.92 -14.15 54.36
CA CYS A 394 -8.99 -14.84 53.64
C CYS A 394 -9.29 -16.23 54.23
N CYS A 395 -8.28 -16.95 54.73
CA CYS A 395 -8.48 -18.21 55.46
C CYS A 395 -9.34 -18.05 56.72
N THR A 396 -9.34 -16.89 57.38
CA THR A 396 -10.22 -16.64 58.54
C THR A 396 -11.70 -16.63 58.15
N VAL A 397 -12.04 -16.08 56.98
CA VAL A 397 -13.40 -16.12 56.43
C VAL A 397 -13.79 -17.55 56.08
N LEU A 398 -12.89 -18.30 55.43
CA LEU A 398 -13.11 -19.72 55.14
C LEU A 398 -13.32 -20.55 56.40
N LEU A 399 -12.59 -20.27 57.48
CA LEU A 399 -12.77 -20.95 58.77
C LEU A 399 -14.19 -20.75 59.32
N VAL A 400 -14.73 -19.53 59.23
CA VAL A 400 -16.13 -19.24 59.62
C VAL A 400 -17.11 -19.99 58.71
N VAL A 401 -16.88 -19.98 57.40
CA VAL A 401 -17.70 -20.72 56.43
C VAL A 401 -17.68 -22.22 56.73
N LEU A 402 -16.53 -22.81 57.00
CA LEU A 402 -16.39 -24.23 57.36
C LEU A 402 -17.15 -24.55 58.64
N CYS A 403 -17.05 -23.70 59.67
CA CYS A 403 -17.84 -23.84 60.90
C CYS A 403 -19.35 -23.82 60.61
N ASN A 404 -19.81 -22.90 59.76
CA ASN A 404 -21.21 -22.83 59.37
C ASN A 404 -21.65 -24.06 58.57
N VAL A 405 -20.84 -24.55 57.62
CA VAL A 405 -21.13 -25.75 56.81
C VAL A 405 -21.22 -26.98 57.70
N PHE A 406 -20.26 -27.21 58.60
CA PHE A 406 -20.33 -28.31 59.57
C PHE A 406 -21.56 -28.17 60.48
N GLY A 407 -21.90 -26.95 60.91
CA GLY A 407 -23.13 -26.68 61.65
C GLY A 407 -24.40 -27.05 60.87
N LEU A 408 -24.48 -26.64 59.59
CA LEU A 408 -25.62 -26.85 58.69
C LEU A 408 -25.80 -28.32 58.31
N LEU A 409 -24.72 -29.12 58.27
CA LEU A 409 -24.75 -30.55 57.98
C LEU A 409 -25.02 -31.38 59.25
N LEU A 410 -24.20 -31.22 60.28
CA LEU A 410 -24.25 -32.07 61.49
C LEU A 410 -25.48 -31.76 62.37
N GLY A 411 -25.96 -30.52 62.36
CA GLY A 411 -27.13 -30.08 63.12
C GLY A 411 -28.38 -30.89 62.77
N PRO A 412 -28.88 -30.83 61.52
CA PRO A 412 -30.01 -31.61 61.04
C PRO A 412 -29.78 -33.13 61.06
N LEU A 413 -28.61 -33.61 60.59
CA LEU A 413 -28.31 -35.06 60.55
C LEU A 413 -28.34 -35.70 61.94
N GLY A 414 -27.90 -34.97 62.97
CA GLY A 414 -27.94 -35.44 64.35
C GLY A 414 -29.29 -35.27 65.03
N LEU A 415 -30.23 -34.54 64.44
CA LEU A 415 -31.49 -34.18 65.10
C LEU A 415 -32.54 -35.28 64.88
N LYS A 416 -32.96 -35.95 65.95
CA LYS A 416 -34.04 -36.95 65.92
C LYS A 416 -35.38 -36.32 66.31
N GLU A 417 -36.44 -36.64 65.59
CA GLU A 417 -37.80 -36.18 65.89
C GLU A 417 -38.30 -36.75 67.22
N GLY A 418 -39.06 -35.95 67.98
CA GLY A 418 -39.64 -36.36 69.27
C GLY A 418 -38.68 -36.42 70.47
N VAL A 419 -37.38 -36.14 70.30
CA VAL A 419 -36.40 -36.14 71.40
C VAL A 419 -36.37 -34.79 72.12
N LEU A 420 -36.51 -34.81 73.45
CA LEU A 420 -36.41 -33.63 74.32
C LEU A 420 -35.08 -32.89 74.09
N PRO A 421 -35.06 -31.53 74.15
CA PRO A 421 -33.84 -30.73 73.95
C PRO A 421 -32.65 -31.12 74.88
N THR A 422 -32.93 -31.72 76.04
CA THR A 422 -31.93 -32.20 77.00
C THR A 422 -31.25 -33.52 76.63
N LYS A 423 -31.85 -34.31 75.72
CA LYS A 423 -31.36 -35.63 75.29
C LYS A 423 -30.86 -35.66 73.84
N ARG A 424 -30.51 -34.51 73.26
CA ARG A 424 -30.00 -34.42 71.89
C ARG A 424 -28.75 -35.27 71.66
N SER A 425 -28.62 -35.80 70.44
CA SER A 425 -27.47 -36.61 70.03
C SER A 425 -26.17 -35.82 70.11
N GLY A 426 -25.04 -36.53 70.24
CA GLY A 426 -23.71 -35.90 70.19
C GLY A 426 -23.46 -35.16 68.88
N LEU A 427 -23.97 -35.70 67.76
CA LEU A 427 -23.80 -35.12 66.42
C LEU A 427 -24.55 -33.78 66.26
N SER A 428 -25.78 -33.68 66.76
CA SER A 428 -26.55 -32.42 66.73
C SER A 428 -25.90 -31.37 67.64
N ASN A 429 -25.42 -31.80 68.83
CA ASN A 429 -24.71 -30.92 69.74
C ASN A 429 -23.40 -30.38 69.13
N ALA A 430 -22.66 -31.22 68.41
CA ALA A 430 -21.48 -30.81 67.66
C ALA A 430 -21.81 -29.75 66.60
N GLY A 431 -22.87 -29.94 65.80
CA GLY A 431 -23.31 -28.94 64.83
C GLY A 431 -23.66 -27.58 65.46
N GLY A 432 -24.34 -27.60 66.60
CA GLY A 432 -24.62 -26.39 67.37
C GLY A 432 -23.37 -25.73 67.98
N ASN A 433 -22.36 -26.51 68.35
CA ASN A 433 -21.07 -25.99 68.82
C ASN A 433 -20.24 -25.40 67.68
N PHE A 434 -20.26 -25.98 66.48
CA PHE A 434 -19.61 -25.40 65.30
C PHE A 434 -20.17 -24.02 64.94
N PHE A 435 -21.49 -23.82 64.98
CA PHE A 435 -22.07 -22.48 64.80
C PHE A 435 -21.56 -21.47 65.85
N MET A 436 -21.44 -21.89 67.12
CA MET A 436 -20.90 -21.03 68.18
C MET A 436 -19.40 -20.76 68.02
N ALA A 437 -18.63 -21.72 67.51
CA ALA A 437 -17.22 -21.54 67.18
C ALA A 437 -17.06 -20.52 66.03
N GLY A 438 -17.87 -20.63 64.97
CA GLY A 438 -17.90 -19.65 63.88
C GLY A 438 -18.26 -18.24 64.34
N VAL A 439 -19.22 -18.11 65.27
CA VAL A 439 -19.55 -16.83 65.93
C VAL A 439 -18.35 -16.27 66.70
N GLY A 440 -17.64 -17.12 67.45
CA GLY A 440 -16.44 -16.74 68.19
C GLY A 440 -15.34 -16.20 67.27
N PHE A 441 -14.99 -16.94 66.22
CA PHE A 441 -14.01 -16.50 65.23
C PHE A 441 -14.44 -15.21 64.52
N SER A 442 -15.74 -15.05 64.22
CA SER A 442 -16.26 -13.83 63.62
C SER A 442 -16.00 -12.62 64.52
N PHE A 443 -16.31 -12.68 65.83
CA PHE A 443 -16.02 -11.56 66.74
C PHE A 443 -14.51 -11.26 66.89
N ILE A 444 -13.66 -12.29 66.87
CA ILE A 444 -12.20 -12.13 67.03
C ILE A 444 -11.58 -11.45 65.81
N PHE A 445 -11.96 -11.84 64.59
CA PHE A 445 -11.28 -11.41 63.37
C PHE A 445 -12.00 -10.28 62.61
N SER A 446 -13.29 -10.00 62.87
CA SER A 446 -14.04 -9.00 62.09
C SER A 446 -13.41 -7.60 62.09
N TRP A 447 -12.89 -7.14 63.23
CA TRP A 447 -12.27 -5.81 63.31
C TRP A 447 -10.94 -5.74 62.54
N LEU A 448 -10.15 -6.82 62.52
CA LEU A 448 -8.93 -6.92 61.72
C LEU A 448 -9.24 -6.90 60.22
N LEU A 449 -10.28 -7.65 59.80
CA LEU A 449 -10.73 -7.65 58.41
C LEU A 449 -11.25 -6.27 57.98
N MET A 450 -12.04 -5.61 58.83
CA MET A 450 -12.54 -4.26 58.54
C MET A 450 -11.41 -3.22 58.47
N LEU A 451 -10.40 -3.32 59.36
CA LEU A 451 -9.23 -2.44 59.34
C LEU A 451 -8.48 -2.56 58.02
N LEU A 452 -8.22 -3.79 57.56
CA LEU A 452 -7.54 -4.01 56.28
C LEU A 452 -8.37 -3.49 55.11
N VAL A 453 -9.66 -3.82 55.07
CA VAL A 453 -10.59 -3.35 54.02
C VAL A 453 -10.56 -1.84 53.96
N MET A 454 -10.65 -1.15 55.11
CA MET A 454 -10.64 0.31 55.17
C MET A 454 -9.35 0.91 54.61
N ILE A 455 -8.18 0.38 54.99
CA ILE A 455 -6.88 0.88 54.51
C ILE A 455 -6.78 0.71 52.98
N ILE A 456 -7.07 -0.48 52.47
CA ILE A 456 -6.95 -0.78 51.04
C ILE A 456 -8.03 -0.03 50.23
N PHE A 457 -9.24 0.12 50.77
CA PHE A 457 -10.31 0.88 50.14
C PHE A 457 -9.96 2.36 49.97
N VAL A 458 -9.44 3.01 51.01
CA VAL A 458 -9.07 4.43 50.94
C VAL A 458 -7.94 4.62 49.93
N VAL A 459 -6.90 3.78 49.99
CA VAL A 459 -5.76 3.90 49.07
C VAL A 459 -6.16 3.52 47.64
N GLY A 460 -6.67 2.31 47.42
CA GLY A 460 -7.00 1.81 46.08
C GLY A 460 -8.19 2.53 45.43
N GLY A 461 -9.18 2.93 46.23
CA GLY A 461 -10.32 3.68 45.77
C GLY A 461 -9.96 5.09 45.32
N ASN A 462 -9.16 5.83 46.11
CA ASN A 462 -8.71 7.17 45.73
C ASN A 462 -7.75 7.14 44.55
N VAL A 463 -6.79 6.21 44.51
CA VAL A 463 -5.90 6.07 43.34
C VAL A 463 -6.72 5.77 42.07
N TYR A 464 -7.71 4.88 42.14
CA TYR A 464 -8.57 4.59 40.99
C TYR A 464 -9.38 5.81 40.54
N MET A 465 -10.03 6.52 41.47
CA MET A 465 -10.88 7.67 41.11
C MET A 465 -10.06 8.89 40.65
N LEU A 466 -8.92 9.18 41.28
CA LEU A 466 -8.09 10.34 40.96
C LEU A 466 -7.21 10.11 39.73
N PHE A 467 -6.63 8.92 39.57
CA PHE A 467 -5.68 8.62 38.50
C PHE A 467 -6.35 7.88 37.35
N CYS A 468 -6.90 6.68 37.59
CA CYS A 468 -7.39 5.81 36.51
C CYS A 468 -8.62 6.37 35.78
N GLU A 469 -9.65 6.81 36.51
CA GLU A 469 -10.85 7.37 35.89
C GLU A 469 -10.54 8.73 35.20
N SER A 470 -9.65 9.55 35.79
CA SER A 470 -9.19 10.81 35.19
C SER A 470 -8.32 10.61 33.95
N TRP A 471 -7.48 9.57 33.93
CA TRP A 471 -6.68 9.20 32.76
C TRP A 471 -7.57 8.76 31.61
N ARG A 472 -8.54 7.87 31.88
CA ARG A 472 -9.47 7.37 30.86
C ARG A 472 -10.37 8.47 30.29
N ASN A 473 -10.73 9.45 31.09
CA ASN A 473 -11.48 10.63 30.64
C ASN A 473 -10.56 11.77 30.13
N GLN A 474 -9.25 11.53 30.02
CA GLN A 474 -8.22 12.47 29.53
C GLN A 474 -8.11 13.78 30.32
N GLN A 475 -8.75 13.87 31.50
CA GLN A 475 -8.66 15.02 32.39
C GLN A 475 -7.24 15.21 32.92
N LEU A 476 -6.50 14.10 33.07
CA LEU A 476 -5.11 14.12 33.50
C LEU A 476 -4.15 14.70 32.44
N PHE A 477 -4.53 14.67 31.15
CA PHE A 477 -3.73 15.24 30.08
C PHE A 477 -3.81 16.77 30.05
N GLN A 478 -4.95 17.34 30.42
CA GLN A 478 -5.11 18.80 30.61
C GLN A 478 -4.21 19.33 31.73
N LEU A 479 -3.89 18.49 32.72
CA LEU A 479 -2.95 18.82 33.79
C LEU A 479 -1.50 18.90 33.27
N LEU A 480 -1.12 17.96 32.40
CA LEU A 480 0.20 17.93 31.75
C LEU A 480 0.39 19.08 30.76
N ASP A 481 -0.70 19.61 30.20
CA ASP A 481 -0.72 20.80 29.35
C ASP A 481 -0.45 22.10 30.13
N THR A 482 -0.53 22.07 31.47
CA THR A 482 -0.35 23.26 32.31
C THR A 482 1.13 23.40 32.71
N PRO A 483 1.87 24.40 32.19
CA PRO A 483 3.30 24.54 32.43
C PRO A 483 3.60 24.84 33.91
N GLY A 484 4.63 24.18 34.46
CA GLY A 484 5.11 24.40 35.82
C GLY A 484 4.41 23.58 36.90
N LEU A 485 3.40 22.77 36.54
CA LEU A 485 2.69 21.96 37.52
C LEU A 485 3.50 20.76 38.03
N ILE A 486 4.28 20.09 37.15
CA ILE A 486 5.13 18.96 37.55
C ILE A 486 6.60 19.43 37.64
N PRO A 487 7.23 19.42 38.82
CA PRO A 487 8.60 19.91 38.99
C PRO A 487 9.59 18.99 38.28
N GLY A 488 10.40 19.57 37.39
CA GLY A 488 11.44 18.85 36.63
C GLY A 488 10.95 18.10 35.39
N PHE A 489 9.67 18.23 35.02
CA PHE A 489 9.14 17.70 33.76
C PHE A 489 8.58 18.83 32.90
N ASN A 490 9.20 19.05 31.73
CA ASN A 490 8.70 19.95 30.71
C ASN A 490 8.64 19.19 29.38
N LEU A 491 7.41 18.94 28.91
CA LEU A 491 7.18 18.20 27.67
C LEU A 491 7.79 18.91 26.47
N SER A 492 7.71 20.24 26.43
CA SER A 492 8.28 21.04 25.35
C SER A 492 9.80 20.86 25.35
N GLU A 493 10.47 20.91 26.51
CA GLU A 493 11.91 20.67 26.63
C GLU A 493 12.33 19.24 26.21
N LEU A 494 11.56 18.23 26.61
CA LEU A 494 11.78 16.83 26.25
C LEU A 494 11.66 16.57 24.74
N LEU A 495 10.77 17.29 24.08
CA LEU A 495 10.54 17.21 22.63
C LEU A 495 11.43 18.18 21.82
N GLY A 496 12.39 18.87 22.46
CA GLY A 496 13.25 19.86 21.79
C GLY A 496 12.51 21.14 21.35
N GLN A 497 11.35 21.42 21.96
CA GLN A 497 10.52 22.58 21.69
C GLN A 497 10.83 23.77 22.61
N GLU A 498 11.57 24.76 22.08
CA GLU A 498 11.72 26.08 22.71
C GLU A 498 10.53 26.99 22.35
N GLY A 499 9.87 27.58 23.35
CA GLY A 499 9.01 28.77 23.18
C GLY A 499 7.49 28.58 23.00
N ASP A 500 7.01 27.41 22.58
CA ASP A 500 5.57 27.13 22.37
C ASP A 500 5.00 26.17 23.41
N THR A 501 3.80 26.44 23.91
CA THR A 501 3.07 25.53 24.80
C THR A 501 2.58 24.32 24.02
N THR A 502 3.29 23.20 24.11
CA THR A 502 2.85 21.93 23.52
C THR A 502 1.63 21.39 24.25
N ASN A 503 0.56 21.11 23.50
CA ASN A 503 -0.65 20.47 24.03
C ASN A 503 -0.48 18.93 23.93
N PHE A 504 -0.13 18.30 25.04
CA PHE A 504 -0.04 16.85 25.23
C PHE A 504 -1.34 16.14 24.84
N SER A 505 -2.51 16.69 25.19
CA SER A 505 -3.80 16.10 24.82
C SER A 505 -3.96 15.98 23.30
N GLU A 506 -3.57 17.02 22.56
CA GLU A 506 -3.59 17.04 21.10
C GLU A 506 -2.53 16.10 20.50
N ILE A 507 -1.31 16.08 21.06
CA ILE A 507 -0.23 15.17 20.66
C ILE A 507 -0.69 13.71 20.80
N TYR A 508 -1.26 13.35 21.97
CA TYR A 508 -1.80 12.02 22.22
C TYR A 508 -2.90 11.68 21.21
N ARG A 509 -3.84 12.59 20.96
CA ARG A 509 -4.95 12.37 20.03
C ARG A 509 -4.46 12.14 18.59
N GLN A 510 -3.50 12.93 18.13
CA GLN A 510 -2.92 12.77 16.78
C GLN A 510 -2.10 11.48 16.67
N CYS A 511 -1.32 11.12 17.69
CA CYS A 511 -0.59 9.87 17.70
C CYS A 511 -1.52 8.65 17.76
N HIS A 512 -2.62 8.72 18.51
CA HIS A 512 -3.63 7.67 18.51
C HIS A 512 -4.30 7.50 17.12
N GLN A 513 -4.33 8.57 16.31
CA GLN A 513 -4.78 8.55 14.90
C GLN A 513 -3.68 8.15 13.90
N ASP A 514 -2.50 7.72 14.37
CA ASP A 514 -1.35 7.33 13.53
C ASP A 514 -0.79 8.48 12.67
N ALA A 515 -0.87 9.71 13.17
CA ALA A 515 -0.24 10.86 12.52
C ALA A 515 1.30 10.75 12.53
N SER A 516 1.94 11.36 11.54
CA SER A 516 3.40 11.54 11.49
C SER A 516 3.88 12.48 12.58
N LEU A 517 5.11 12.27 13.05
CA LEU A 517 5.73 13.17 14.02
C LEU A 517 5.80 14.61 13.50
N TRP A 518 5.98 14.78 12.17
CA TRP A 518 5.99 16.09 11.52
C TRP A 518 4.71 16.89 11.76
N LYS A 519 3.53 16.26 11.54
CA LYS A 519 2.22 16.90 11.75
C LYS A 519 1.94 17.10 13.23
N THR A 520 2.27 16.12 14.06
CA THR A 520 2.02 16.13 15.51
C THR A 520 2.79 17.22 16.25
N LEU A 521 4.06 17.44 15.88
CA LEU A 521 4.91 18.44 16.52
C LEU A 521 4.90 19.80 15.81
N HIS A 522 4.08 19.98 14.78
CA HIS A 522 4.03 21.20 13.96
C HIS A 522 5.42 21.63 13.47
N LEU A 523 6.22 20.66 12.99
CA LEU A 523 7.60 20.93 12.55
C LEU A 523 7.67 21.88 11.34
N ASP A 524 6.57 22.04 10.61
CA ASP A 524 6.41 23.02 9.52
C ASP A 524 6.63 24.47 9.98
N GLN A 525 6.39 24.77 11.26
CA GLN A 525 6.62 26.11 11.83
C GLN A 525 8.10 26.39 12.13
N ARG A 526 8.93 25.34 12.22
CA ARG A 526 10.34 25.44 12.60
C ARG A 526 11.28 25.18 11.43
N VAL A 527 10.90 24.27 10.55
CA VAL A 527 11.72 23.84 9.42
C VAL A 527 10.91 24.01 8.13
N SER A 528 11.30 24.98 7.31
CA SER A 528 10.75 25.14 5.97
C SER A 528 11.36 24.08 5.05
N LEU A 529 10.59 23.04 4.71
CA LEU A 529 11.02 22.05 3.72
C LEU A 529 11.23 22.67 2.33
N ASP A 530 10.60 23.81 2.03
CA ASP A 530 10.83 24.54 0.79
C ASP A 530 12.22 25.18 0.74
N GLU A 531 12.71 25.69 1.86
CA GLU A 531 14.08 26.23 1.97
C GLU A 531 15.10 25.11 2.10
N LEU A 532 14.81 24.08 2.89
CA LEU A 532 15.73 22.98 3.18
C LEU A 532 16.02 22.11 1.94
N LEU A 533 15.00 21.85 1.11
CA LEU A 533 15.13 21.07 -0.13
C LEU A 533 15.30 21.98 -1.36
N ASN A 534 15.76 23.22 -1.17
CA ASN A 534 15.92 24.18 -2.25
C ASN A 534 17.19 23.89 -3.09
N ILE A 535 16.99 23.29 -4.25
CA ILE A 535 18.06 23.05 -5.23
C ILE A 535 18.09 24.08 -6.37
N SER A 536 17.39 25.21 -6.22
CA SER A 536 17.27 26.23 -7.28
C SER A 536 18.63 26.79 -7.74
N GLN A 537 19.60 26.88 -6.83
CA GLN A 537 20.95 27.32 -7.16
C GLN A 537 21.62 26.35 -8.16
N TYR A 538 21.67 25.06 -7.83
CA TYR A 538 22.31 24.05 -8.67
C TYR A 538 21.57 23.85 -9.99
N THR A 539 20.23 23.82 -9.97
CA THR A 539 19.42 23.73 -11.18
C THR A 539 19.54 24.99 -12.06
N GLY A 540 19.78 26.15 -11.47
CA GLY A 540 20.14 27.38 -12.17
C GLY A 540 21.49 27.27 -12.89
N GLU A 541 22.52 26.73 -12.23
CA GLU A 541 23.83 26.49 -12.86
C GLU A 541 23.76 25.46 -14.00
N ILE A 542 22.99 24.38 -13.83
CA ILE A 542 22.72 23.43 -14.92
C ILE A 542 22.02 24.12 -16.08
N SER A 543 21.00 24.95 -15.80
CA SER A 543 20.26 25.67 -16.84
C SER A 543 21.17 26.61 -17.64
N MET A 544 22.05 27.36 -16.96
CA MET A 544 23.04 28.21 -17.63
C MET A 544 24.00 27.41 -18.52
N ALA A 545 24.49 26.25 -18.06
CA ALA A 545 25.37 25.40 -18.86
C ALA A 545 24.70 24.91 -20.15
N PHE A 546 23.41 24.57 -20.09
CA PHE A 546 22.62 24.19 -21.26
C PHE A 546 22.26 25.39 -22.17
N GLU A 547 22.10 26.60 -21.63
CA GLU A 547 21.90 27.82 -22.43
C GLU A 547 23.16 28.25 -23.19
N GLU A 548 24.34 28.04 -22.61
CA GLU A 548 25.64 28.31 -23.24
C GLU A 548 26.03 27.24 -24.28
N MET A 549 25.34 26.09 -24.28
CA MET A 549 25.59 24.98 -25.20
C MET A 549 25.30 25.40 -26.65
N ASN A 550 26.29 25.29 -27.52
CA ASN A 550 26.15 25.64 -28.93
C ASN A 550 26.48 24.44 -29.83
N ILE A 551 25.45 23.74 -30.29
CA ILE A 551 25.58 22.57 -31.16
C ILE A 551 25.59 23.02 -32.62
N THR A 552 26.69 22.77 -33.31
CA THR A 552 26.84 23.04 -34.73
C THR A 552 26.75 21.75 -35.54
N LEU A 553 25.73 21.65 -36.39
CA LEU A 553 25.56 20.53 -37.31
C LEU A 553 26.28 20.80 -38.63
N SER A 554 26.63 19.73 -39.35
CA SER A 554 27.12 19.89 -40.73
C SER A 554 25.98 20.44 -41.60
N PRO A 555 26.25 21.38 -42.52
CA PRO A 555 25.24 21.86 -43.44
C PRO A 555 24.74 20.70 -44.31
N VAL A 556 23.42 20.50 -44.32
CA VAL A 556 22.76 19.52 -45.18
C VAL A 556 22.37 20.22 -46.47
N SER A 557 22.93 19.75 -47.59
CA SER A 557 22.59 20.20 -48.94
C SER A 557 21.85 19.07 -49.64
N LEU A 558 20.55 19.27 -49.90
CA LEU A 558 19.72 18.25 -50.59
C LEU A 558 20.12 18.10 -52.05
N LEU A 559 20.25 19.22 -52.75
CA LEU A 559 20.70 19.33 -54.14
C LEU A 559 21.53 20.61 -54.29
N ASN A 560 22.48 20.60 -55.22
CA ASN A 560 23.14 21.82 -55.70
C ASN A 560 22.47 22.33 -56.98
N GLN A 561 22.73 23.59 -57.35
CA GLN A 561 22.13 24.21 -58.54
C GLN A 561 22.39 23.39 -59.81
N THR A 562 23.59 22.83 -59.97
CA THR A 562 23.96 22.00 -61.12
C THR A 562 23.10 20.74 -61.20
N GLN A 563 22.77 20.12 -60.07
CA GLN A 563 21.92 18.93 -59.99
C GLN A 563 20.45 19.28 -60.28
N GLU A 564 19.95 20.42 -59.79
CA GLU A 564 18.61 20.88 -60.12
C GLU A 564 18.46 21.11 -61.63
N ASP A 565 19.42 21.82 -62.23
CA ASP A 565 19.43 22.12 -63.66
C ASP A 565 19.56 20.84 -64.50
N MET A 566 20.36 19.88 -64.04
CA MET A 566 20.53 18.57 -64.69
C MET A 566 19.23 17.75 -64.66
N LEU A 567 18.54 17.67 -63.52
CA LEU A 567 17.27 16.96 -63.39
C LEU A 567 16.18 17.60 -64.25
N LEU A 568 16.14 18.94 -64.31
CA LEU A 568 15.25 19.68 -65.20
C LEU A 568 15.56 19.40 -66.67
N HIS A 569 16.84 19.46 -67.06
CA HIS A 569 17.26 19.20 -68.42
C HIS A 569 16.93 17.76 -68.85
N ALA A 570 17.25 16.76 -68.03
CA ALA A 570 16.94 15.37 -68.31
C ALA A 570 15.43 15.13 -68.46
N SER A 571 14.62 15.81 -67.67
CA SER A 571 13.16 15.73 -67.75
C SER A 571 12.58 16.35 -69.03
N GLN A 572 13.20 17.40 -69.56
CA GLN A 572 12.79 18.07 -70.80
C GLN A 572 13.34 17.36 -72.04
N ALA A 573 14.62 16.98 -72.02
CA ALA A 573 15.29 16.28 -73.11
C ALA A 573 14.87 14.81 -73.22
N GLY A 574 14.36 14.21 -72.14
CA GLY A 574 13.81 12.86 -72.10
C GLY A 574 12.40 12.73 -72.72
N GLN A 575 11.84 13.79 -73.30
CA GLN A 575 10.57 13.69 -74.02
C GLN A 575 10.74 12.88 -75.32
N PRO A 576 9.86 11.89 -75.57
CA PRO A 576 9.99 11.03 -76.73
C PRO A 576 9.74 11.83 -78.03
N PRO A 577 10.39 11.43 -79.15
CA PRO A 577 10.05 11.96 -80.47
C PRO A 577 8.63 11.54 -80.86
N ASP A 578 8.12 12.13 -81.95
CA ASP A 578 6.83 11.74 -82.49
C ASP A 578 6.89 10.33 -83.11
N PHE A 579 6.34 9.36 -82.40
CA PHE A 579 6.22 7.97 -82.83
C PHE A 579 4.91 7.66 -83.58
N THR A 580 4.10 8.66 -83.94
CA THR A 580 2.80 8.42 -84.59
C THR A 580 2.94 7.60 -85.86
N LEU A 581 3.87 7.99 -86.74
CA LEU A 581 4.16 7.25 -87.98
C LEU A 581 4.75 5.86 -87.71
N THR A 582 5.58 5.73 -86.67
CA THR A 582 6.13 4.43 -86.26
C THR A 582 5.04 3.48 -85.78
N LEU A 583 4.09 3.96 -84.96
CA LEU A 583 2.97 3.15 -84.49
C LEU A 583 2.06 2.72 -85.64
N GLU A 584 1.79 3.62 -86.61
CA GLU A 584 1.06 3.27 -87.83
C GLU A 584 1.77 2.20 -88.65
N GLN A 585 3.10 2.28 -88.78
CA GLN A 585 3.91 1.26 -89.48
C GLN A 585 3.92 -0.09 -88.75
N LEU A 586 3.94 -0.10 -87.41
CA LEU A 586 3.91 -1.32 -86.62
C LEU A 586 2.56 -2.06 -86.72
N ASP A 587 1.50 -1.37 -87.13
CA ASP A 587 0.16 -1.95 -87.34
C ASP A 587 -0.06 -2.41 -88.79
N GLN A 588 0.90 -2.21 -89.69
CA GLN A 588 0.86 -2.70 -91.08
C GLN A 588 1.39 -4.13 -91.20
N ASN A 589 0.96 -4.83 -92.25
CA ASN A 589 1.57 -6.10 -92.64
C ASN A 589 3.02 -5.87 -93.10
N ILE A 590 3.92 -6.81 -92.80
CA ILE A 590 5.35 -6.69 -93.11
C ILE A 590 5.59 -6.68 -94.63
N THR A 591 4.85 -7.52 -95.38
CA THR A 591 4.84 -7.58 -96.85
C THR A 591 3.59 -6.96 -97.46
N GLN A 592 3.67 -6.55 -98.73
CA GLN A 592 2.57 -5.92 -99.46
C GLN A 592 1.37 -6.84 -99.70
N GLY A 593 1.63 -8.14 -99.84
CA GLY A 593 0.61 -9.19 -99.92
C GLY A 593 0.88 -10.32 -98.94
N SER A 594 -0.04 -11.28 -98.88
CA SER A 594 0.10 -12.47 -98.05
C SER A 594 0.97 -13.50 -98.77
N LEU A 595 2.15 -13.79 -98.20
CA LEU A 595 3.05 -14.83 -98.74
C LEU A 595 2.37 -16.20 -98.78
N LEU A 596 1.45 -16.45 -97.82
CA LEU A 596 0.66 -17.67 -97.75
C LEU A 596 -0.39 -17.77 -98.86
N ASP A 597 -1.02 -16.64 -99.22
CA ASP A 597 -2.00 -16.60 -100.32
C ASP A 597 -1.28 -16.80 -101.66
N LEU A 598 -0.12 -16.15 -101.85
CA LEU A 598 0.73 -16.35 -103.03
C LEU A 598 1.20 -17.81 -103.14
N ALA A 599 1.64 -18.43 -102.05
CA ALA A 599 2.01 -19.85 -102.02
C ALA A 599 0.84 -20.75 -102.44
N THR A 600 -0.37 -20.43 -101.97
CA THR A 600 -1.59 -21.20 -102.30
C THR A 600 -1.99 -21.01 -103.77
N GLU A 601 -1.83 -19.81 -104.33
CA GLU A 601 -2.03 -19.55 -105.75
C GLU A 601 -1.07 -20.37 -106.61
N LEU A 602 0.22 -20.43 -106.23
CA LEU A 602 1.25 -21.22 -106.92
C LEU A 602 0.95 -22.72 -106.88
N GLU A 603 0.49 -23.28 -105.76
CA GLU A 603 0.08 -24.68 -105.66
C GLU A 603 -1.14 -25.00 -106.55
N GLN A 604 -2.12 -24.10 -106.61
CA GLN A 604 -3.29 -24.27 -107.49
C GLN A 604 -2.93 -24.21 -108.98
N LEU A 605 -1.90 -23.42 -109.31
CA LEU A 605 -1.33 -23.35 -110.65
C LEU A 605 -0.53 -24.60 -110.99
N ALA A 606 0.24 -25.12 -110.04
CA ALA A 606 1.05 -26.33 -110.20
C ALA A 606 0.20 -27.56 -110.62
N GLU A 607 -1.04 -27.66 -110.14
CA GLU A 607 -1.99 -28.72 -110.54
C GLU A 607 -2.47 -28.63 -112.01
N LYS A 608 -2.26 -27.49 -112.68
CA LYS A 608 -2.72 -27.22 -114.05
C LYS A 608 -1.58 -27.18 -115.08
N THR A 609 -0.34 -27.45 -114.66
CA THR A 609 0.89 -27.32 -115.47
C THR A 609 1.58 -28.67 -115.71
N ASP A 610 2.51 -28.72 -116.66
CA ASP A 610 3.33 -29.91 -116.95
C ASP A 610 4.23 -30.31 -115.76
N ILE A 611 4.61 -31.60 -115.69
CA ILE A 611 5.30 -32.22 -114.53
C ILE A 611 6.58 -31.47 -114.11
N ASP A 612 7.36 -30.96 -115.06
CA ASP A 612 8.65 -30.28 -114.81
C ASP A 612 8.46 -28.89 -114.16
N VAL A 613 7.38 -28.18 -114.50
CA VAL A 613 7.03 -26.86 -113.92
C VAL A 613 6.25 -27.03 -112.62
N LYS A 614 5.46 -28.10 -112.49
CA LYS A 614 4.69 -28.44 -111.28
C LYS A 614 5.60 -28.53 -110.06
N THR A 615 6.72 -29.25 -110.16
CA THR A 615 7.66 -29.41 -109.03
C THR A 615 8.34 -28.11 -108.63
N ASP A 616 8.68 -27.24 -109.60
CA ASP A 616 9.29 -25.93 -109.33
C ASP A 616 8.29 -24.98 -108.63
N LEU A 617 7.02 -24.96 -109.06
CA LEU A 617 5.97 -24.14 -108.42
C LEU A 617 5.64 -24.62 -107.00
N GLU A 618 5.61 -25.93 -106.75
CA GLU A 618 5.42 -26.50 -105.40
C GLU A 618 6.62 -26.21 -104.47
N ASP A 619 7.85 -26.19 -105.00
CA ASP A 619 9.05 -25.84 -104.23
C ASP A 619 9.06 -24.34 -103.85
N GLU A 620 8.72 -23.45 -104.79
CA GLU A 620 8.59 -22.02 -104.50
C GLU A 620 7.46 -21.73 -103.50
N ALA A 621 6.30 -22.40 -103.61
CA ALA A 621 5.22 -22.29 -102.64
C ALA A 621 5.65 -22.72 -101.22
N ARG A 622 6.46 -23.78 -101.12
CA ARG A 622 7.03 -24.24 -99.84
C ARG A 622 7.99 -23.22 -99.24
N LYS A 623 8.90 -22.67 -100.06
CA LYS A 623 9.83 -21.61 -99.63
C LYS A 623 9.08 -20.37 -99.13
N LEU A 624 7.99 -19.99 -99.80
CA LEU A 624 7.12 -18.89 -99.36
C LEU A 624 6.48 -19.15 -97.99
N ARG A 625 5.97 -20.36 -97.74
CA ARG A 625 5.42 -20.74 -96.42
C ARG A 625 6.47 -20.81 -95.33
N GLU A 626 7.66 -21.31 -95.62
CA GLU A 626 8.78 -21.34 -94.68
C GLU A 626 9.24 -19.91 -94.34
N MET A 627 9.33 -19.05 -95.35
CA MET A 627 9.67 -17.64 -95.18
C MET A 627 8.63 -16.88 -94.36
N ASP A 628 7.34 -17.07 -94.61
CA ASP A 628 6.25 -16.48 -93.82
C ASP A 628 6.33 -16.91 -92.34
N LYS A 629 6.55 -18.21 -92.08
CA LYS A 629 6.67 -18.75 -90.73
C LYS A 629 7.89 -18.20 -89.98
N GLU A 630 9.05 -18.12 -90.64
CA GLU A 630 10.27 -17.55 -90.07
C GLU A 630 10.10 -16.04 -89.81
N MET A 631 9.53 -15.31 -90.76
CA MET A 631 9.30 -13.86 -90.61
C MET A 631 8.33 -13.56 -89.46
N GLN A 632 7.27 -14.37 -89.29
CA GLN A 632 6.38 -14.25 -88.15
C GLN A 632 7.09 -14.55 -86.82
N ALA A 633 7.95 -15.58 -86.77
CA ALA A 633 8.69 -15.93 -85.57
C ALA A 633 9.69 -14.84 -85.16
N ASP A 634 10.48 -14.34 -86.11
CA ASP A 634 11.60 -13.44 -85.85
C ASP A 634 11.14 -11.99 -85.59
N PHE A 635 10.14 -11.49 -86.31
CA PHE A 635 9.66 -10.11 -86.12
C PHE A 635 8.69 -9.94 -84.94
N SER A 636 7.96 -10.98 -84.53
CA SER A 636 6.91 -10.86 -83.50
C SER A 636 7.42 -10.29 -82.16
N GLY A 637 8.58 -10.74 -81.71
CA GLY A 637 9.21 -10.29 -80.46
C GLY A 637 9.60 -8.81 -80.51
N PRO A 638 10.49 -8.39 -81.43
CA PRO A 638 10.92 -7.01 -81.58
C PRO A 638 9.75 -6.03 -81.83
N LEU A 639 8.76 -6.39 -82.67
CA LEU A 639 7.58 -5.54 -82.93
C LEU A 639 6.75 -5.32 -81.66
N GLN A 640 6.45 -6.38 -80.91
CA GLN A 640 5.68 -6.29 -79.67
C GLN A 640 6.45 -5.50 -78.59
N SER A 641 7.76 -5.74 -78.48
CA SER A 641 8.66 -5.01 -77.59
C SER A 641 8.66 -3.52 -77.90
N LEU A 642 8.89 -3.15 -79.17
CA LEU A 642 8.93 -1.76 -79.60
C LEU A 642 7.59 -1.05 -79.36
N LYS A 643 6.46 -1.66 -79.73
CA LYS A 643 5.12 -1.08 -79.49
C LYS A 643 4.86 -0.84 -78.00
N LYS A 644 5.18 -1.82 -77.15
CA LYS A 644 5.02 -1.70 -75.69
C LYS A 644 5.92 -0.60 -75.12
N ASN A 645 7.17 -0.54 -75.57
CA ASN A 645 8.16 0.42 -75.06
C ASN A 645 7.83 1.84 -75.51
N ILE A 646 7.34 2.05 -76.75
CA ILE A 646 6.85 3.35 -77.22
C ILE A 646 5.73 3.88 -76.32
N HIS A 647 4.70 3.07 -76.02
CA HIS A 647 3.63 3.49 -75.10
C HIS A 647 4.15 3.75 -73.67
N SER A 648 5.11 2.96 -73.21
CA SER A 648 5.75 3.12 -71.90
C SER A 648 6.54 4.44 -71.82
N VAL A 649 7.33 4.82 -72.83
CA VAL A 649 8.06 6.10 -72.82
C VAL A 649 7.13 7.30 -72.98
N GLN A 650 6.06 7.21 -73.78
CA GLN A 650 5.07 8.29 -73.92
C GLN A 650 4.37 8.62 -72.60
N SER A 651 3.93 7.59 -71.87
CA SER A 651 3.30 7.78 -70.55
C SER A 651 4.31 8.14 -69.47
N GLY A 652 5.49 7.48 -69.46
CA GLY A 652 6.54 7.69 -68.48
C GLY A 652 7.17 9.09 -68.55
N ALA A 653 7.46 9.61 -69.74
CA ALA A 653 8.07 10.93 -69.91
C ALA A 653 7.13 12.08 -69.51
N ALA A 654 5.82 11.96 -69.77
CA ALA A 654 4.83 12.94 -69.33
C ALA A 654 4.70 12.96 -67.80
N GLN A 655 4.74 11.78 -67.16
CA GLN A 655 4.74 11.67 -65.70
C GLN A 655 6.03 12.26 -65.09
N LEU A 656 7.17 12.04 -65.75
CA LEU A 656 8.48 12.49 -65.28
C LEU A 656 8.55 14.02 -65.13
N GLU A 657 7.98 14.79 -66.07
CA GLU A 657 7.97 16.25 -66.00
C GLU A 657 7.24 16.79 -64.75
N GLY A 658 6.07 16.22 -64.44
CA GLY A 658 5.32 16.57 -63.23
C GLY A 658 6.05 16.14 -61.95
N GLN A 659 6.68 14.97 -61.96
CA GLN A 659 7.47 14.47 -60.84
C GLN A 659 8.72 15.32 -60.58
N THR A 660 9.45 15.72 -61.62
CA THR A 660 10.64 16.59 -61.52
C THR A 660 10.29 17.92 -60.86
N ARG A 661 9.26 18.61 -61.36
CA ARG A 661 8.82 19.90 -60.77
C ARG A 661 8.42 19.74 -59.30
N THR A 662 7.68 18.68 -58.97
CA THR A 662 7.23 18.42 -57.60
C THR A 662 8.38 18.11 -56.67
N ALA A 663 9.33 17.28 -57.11
CA ALA A 663 10.48 16.87 -56.31
C ALA A 663 11.43 18.06 -56.05
N LEU A 664 11.70 18.89 -57.06
CA LEU A 664 12.52 20.09 -56.92
C LEU A 664 11.87 21.16 -56.03
N ASP A 665 10.56 21.39 -56.18
CA ASP A 665 9.82 22.32 -55.30
C ASP A 665 9.88 21.87 -53.83
N LYS A 666 9.67 20.57 -53.56
CA LYS A 666 9.83 20.00 -52.22
C LYS A 666 11.27 20.13 -51.71
N ALA A 667 12.27 19.80 -52.54
CA ALA A 667 13.68 19.89 -52.17
C ALA A 667 14.07 21.32 -51.78
N ASN A 668 13.66 22.32 -52.58
CA ASN A 668 13.95 23.74 -52.33
C ASN A 668 13.24 24.25 -51.06
N LYS A 669 11.97 23.87 -50.85
CA LYS A 669 11.24 24.19 -49.62
C LYS A 669 11.91 23.59 -48.38
N THR A 670 12.32 22.32 -48.45
CA THR A 670 13.03 21.66 -47.36
C THR A 670 14.41 22.26 -47.14
N GLN A 671 15.16 22.63 -48.19
CA GLN A 671 16.46 23.29 -48.07
C GLN A 671 16.34 24.61 -47.31
N LYS A 672 15.35 25.45 -47.65
CA LYS A 672 15.06 26.70 -46.93
C LYS A 672 14.64 26.47 -45.48
N PHE A 673 13.88 25.41 -45.22
CA PHE A 673 13.52 25.01 -43.86
C PHE A 673 14.77 24.62 -43.06
N LEU A 674 15.66 23.79 -43.62
CA LEU A 674 16.89 23.36 -42.97
C LEU A 674 17.79 24.55 -42.65
N GLU A 675 17.95 25.50 -43.57
CA GLU A 675 18.77 26.70 -43.34
C GLU A 675 18.22 27.62 -42.25
N ARG A 676 16.89 27.74 -42.15
CA ARG A 676 16.23 28.68 -41.25
C ARG A 676 15.93 28.08 -39.87
N GLU A 677 15.43 26.86 -39.81
CA GLU A 677 14.82 26.29 -38.61
C GLU A 677 15.74 25.34 -37.85
N THR A 678 16.82 24.81 -38.47
CA THR A 678 17.76 23.90 -37.77
C THR A 678 18.31 24.49 -36.46
N PRO A 679 18.77 25.75 -36.40
CA PRO A 679 19.24 26.34 -35.13
C PRO A 679 18.13 26.44 -34.07
N ASN A 680 16.88 26.73 -34.49
CA ASN A 680 15.74 26.81 -33.58
C ASN A 680 15.35 25.42 -33.06
N ILE A 681 15.37 24.40 -33.91
CA ILE A 681 15.11 23.00 -33.53
C ILE A 681 16.13 22.57 -32.49
N ILE A 682 17.43 22.76 -32.75
CA ILE A 682 18.50 22.43 -31.80
C ILE A 682 18.25 23.10 -30.45
N LYS A 683 17.98 24.41 -30.44
CA LYS A 683 17.72 25.16 -29.21
C LYS A 683 16.48 24.65 -28.46
N ASN A 684 15.39 24.39 -29.16
CA ASN A 684 14.15 23.92 -28.56
C ASN A 684 14.28 22.49 -28.01
N GLU A 685 14.86 21.56 -28.76
CA GLU A 685 15.06 20.19 -28.29
C GLU A 685 16.06 20.13 -27.12
N THR A 686 17.08 20.99 -27.12
CA THR A 686 18.02 21.12 -25.98
C THR A 686 17.30 21.59 -24.73
N ARG A 687 16.38 22.57 -24.87
CA ARG A 687 15.54 23.04 -23.76
C ARG A 687 14.59 21.97 -23.25
N THR A 688 13.90 21.26 -24.16
CA THR A 688 13.02 20.14 -23.80
C THR A 688 13.78 19.07 -23.04
N PHE A 689 15.00 18.74 -23.47
CA PHE A 689 15.85 17.78 -22.78
C PHE A 689 16.25 18.27 -21.37
N LEU A 690 16.66 19.54 -21.23
CA LEU A 690 16.92 20.15 -19.92
C LEU A 690 15.70 20.07 -18.99
N GLU A 691 14.50 20.42 -19.49
CA GLU A 691 13.26 20.35 -18.72
C GLU A 691 12.97 18.92 -18.24
N GLN A 692 13.26 17.90 -19.05
CA GLN A 692 13.15 16.49 -18.65
C GLN A 692 14.15 16.12 -17.54
N LEU A 693 15.38 16.63 -17.59
CA LEU A 693 16.37 16.38 -16.54
C LEU A 693 15.94 17.02 -15.20
N LEU A 694 15.48 18.27 -15.24
CA LEU A 694 15.04 19.00 -14.05
C LEU A 694 13.80 18.37 -13.42
N HIS A 695 12.89 17.83 -14.24
CA HIS A 695 11.67 17.18 -13.76
C HIS A 695 11.94 15.97 -12.84
N PHE A 696 13.06 15.26 -13.02
CA PHE A 696 13.45 14.17 -12.11
C PHE A 696 13.69 14.68 -10.68
N PHE A 697 14.32 15.85 -10.53
CA PHE A 697 14.55 16.44 -9.21
C PHE A 697 13.27 16.99 -8.60
N GLU A 698 12.43 17.67 -9.39
CA GLU A 698 11.13 18.17 -8.92
C GLU A 698 10.26 17.02 -8.39
N THR A 699 10.24 15.91 -9.12
CA THR A 699 9.50 14.69 -8.71
C THR A 699 10.03 14.14 -7.39
N TYR A 700 11.35 14.06 -7.23
CA TYR A 700 11.97 13.61 -5.99
C TYR A 700 11.69 14.55 -4.82
N ILE A 701 11.84 15.87 -5.00
CA ILE A 701 11.59 16.85 -3.92
C ILE A 701 10.13 16.79 -3.47
N SER A 702 9.18 16.73 -4.42
CA SER A 702 7.76 16.61 -4.10
C SER A 702 7.46 15.32 -3.32
N TRP A 703 8.02 14.19 -3.77
CA TRP A 703 7.91 12.92 -3.06
C TRP A 703 8.55 12.96 -1.67
N ALA A 704 9.76 13.49 -1.54
CA ALA A 704 10.48 13.59 -0.27
C ALA A 704 9.72 14.46 0.74
N LYS A 705 9.16 15.60 0.31
CA LYS A 705 8.31 16.46 1.14
C LYS A 705 7.07 15.70 1.64
N SER A 706 6.37 15.01 0.75
CA SER A 706 5.20 14.20 1.13
C SER A 706 5.58 13.08 2.11
N ARG A 707 6.67 12.34 1.85
CA ARG A 707 7.13 11.26 2.73
C ARG A 707 7.59 11.75 4.11
N LEU A 708 8.38 12.81 4.18
CA LEU A 708 8.80 13.44 5.44
C LEU A 708 7.62 13.95 6.26
N THR A 709 6.61 14.54 5.59
CA THR A 709 5.45 15.13 6.29
C THR A 709 4.37 14.12 6.66
N GLU A 710 4.25 12.97 5.97
CA GLU A 710 3.12 12.05 6.15
C GLU A 710 3.49 10.66 6.67
N ASP A 711 4.69 10.18 6.36
CA ASP A 711 5.03 8.77 6.57
C ASP A 711 6.21 8.55 7.51
N VAL A 712 7.10 9.52 7.66
CA VAL A 712 8.21 9.44 8.61
C VAL A 712 7.70 9.51 10.05
N ALA A 713 8.20 8.59 10.88
CA ALA A 713 8.02 8.58 12.33
C ALA A 713 6.56 8.64 12.80
N ARG A 714 5.65 7.88 12.17
CA ARG A 714 4.25 7.76 12.63
C ARG A 714 4.16 7.37 14.09
N CYS A 715 3.47 8.18 14.89
CA CYS A 715 3.64 8.16 16.35
C CYS A 715 2.62 7.30 17.11
N LYS A 716 1.87 6.43 16.43
CA LYS A 716 1.00 5.42 17.08
C LYS A 716 1.69 4.58 18.18
N PRO A 717 2.96 4.15 18.05
CA PRO A 717 3.66 3.44 19.12
C PRO A 717 3.79 4.26 20.41
N VAL A 718 3.86 5.59 20.31
CA VAL A 718 3.91 6.51 21.46
C VAL A 718 2.57 6.52 22.18
N ALA A 719 1.46 6.66 21.45
CA ALA A 719 0.12 6.58 22.04
C ALA A 719 -0.13 5.20 22.68
N GLN A 720 0.24 4.11 21.99
CA GLN A 720 0.14 2.75 22.52
C GLN A 720 0.95 2.55 23.80
N THR A 721 2.08 3.24 23.96
CA THR A 721 2.87 3.18 25.19
C THR A 721 2.12 3.81 26.36
N LEU A 722 1.47 4.95 26.14
CA LEU A 722 0.66 5.62 27.16
C LEU A 722 -0.57 4.77 27.54
N ASP A 723 -1.21 4.17 26.54
CA ASP A 723 -2.32 3.23 26.77
C ASP A 723 -1.84 1.99 27.55
N ASN A 724 -0.66 1.46 27.22
CA ASN A 724 -0.10 0.30 27.91
C ASN A 724 0.19 0.60 29.38
N VAL A 725 0.70 1.81 29.69
CA VAL A 725 0.94 2.23 31.08
C VAL A 725 -0.38 2.30 31.86
N GLU A 726 -1.45 2.83 31.24
CA GLU A 726 -2.78 2.85 31.85
C GLU A 726 -3.32 1.44 32.09
N VAL A 727 -3.29 0.56 31.09
CA VAL A 727 -3.77 -0.83 31.23
C VAL A 727 -3.00 -1.57 32.34
N ILE A 728 -1.67 -1.43 32.39
CA ILE A 728 -0.86 -2.08 33.42
C ILE A 728 -1.19 -1.53 34.81
N GLY A 729 -1.23 -0.20 34.97
CA GLY A 729 -1.49 0.42 36.27
C GLY A 729 -2.92 0.22 36.77
N CYS A 730 -3.89 0.47 35.90
CA CYS A 730 -5.31 0.53 36.23
C CYS A 730 -6.00 -0.83 36.11
N ASP A 731 -5.94 -1.47 34.95
CA ASP A 731 -6.71 -2.70 34.69
C ASP A 731 -6.07 -3.96 35.31
N TYR A 732 -4.74 -3.98 35.43
CA TYR A 732 -4.04 -5.13 36.00
C TYR A 732 -3.86 -4.97 37.51
N ILE A 733 -3.26 -3.87 37.95
CA ILE A 733 -2.92 -3.67 39.37
C ILE A 733 -4.12 -3.12 40.17
N MET A 734 -4.63 -1.92 39.85
CA MET A 734 -5.67 -1.27 40.67
C MET A 734 -6.99 -2.03 40.68
N ASP A 735 -7.41 -2.59 39.55
CA ASP A 735 -8.62 -3.42 39.49
C ASP A 735 -8.51 -4.68 40.37
N SER A 736 -7.32 -5.27 40.46
CA SER A 736 -7.08 -6.41 41.37
C SER A 736 -7.14 -6.01 42.84
N VAL A 737 -6.60 -4.82 43.20
CA VAL A 737 -6.71 -4.25 44.54
C VAL A 737 -8.18 -3.96 44.88
N ASN A 738 -8.90 -3.36 43.94
CA ASN A 738 -10.29 -2.96 44.12
C ASN A 738 -11.22 -4.16 44.26
N ALA A 739 -11.03 -5.18 43.42
CA ALA A 739 -11.74 -6.44 43.54
C ALA A 739 -11.45 -7.14 44.89
N PHE A 740 -10.22 -7.06 45.40
CA PHE A 740 -9.83 -7.67 46.67
C PHE A 740 -10.53 -7.03 47.88
N TRP A 741 -10.38 -5.71 48.08
CA TRP A 741 -10.99 -5.05 49.24
C TRP A 741 -12.52 -5.10 49.17
N PHE A 742 -13.10 -4.99 47.97
CA PHE A 742 -14.55 -5.05 47.79
C PHE A 742 -15.10 -6.43 48.17
N SER A 743 -14.42 -7.50 47.76
CA SER A 743 -14.78 -8.89 48.13
C SER A 743 -14.63 -9.15 49.63
N LEU A 744 -13.56 -8.63 50.24
CA LEU A 744 -13.33 -8.79 51.67
C LEU A 744 -14.28 -7.93 52.52
N GLY A 745 -14.62 -6.74 52.04
CA GLY A 745 -15.64 -5.85 52.63
C GLY A 745 -17.03 -6.50 52.58
N TRP A 746 -17.38 -7.11 51.45
CA TRP A 746 -18.58 -7.93 51.32
C TRP A 746 -18.62 -9.04 52.38
N CYS A 747 -17.53 -9.79 52.56
CA CYS A 747 -17.45 -10.83 53.59
C CYS A 747 -17.67 -10.24 54.99
N THR A 748 -16.97 -9.15 55.31
CA THR A 748 -17.03 -8.49 56.62
C THR A 748 -18.44 -8.01 56.96
N LEU A 749 -19.17 -7.46 55.99
CA LEU A 749 -20.56 -7.05 56.14
C LEU A 749 -21.49 -8.23 56.46
N PHE A 750 -21.33 -9.36 55.77
CA PHE A 750 -22.14 -10.56 56.00
C PHE A 750 -21.77 -11.36 57.26
N LEU A 751 -20.65 -11.06 57.94
CA LEU A 751 -20.33 -11.66 59.24
C LEU A 751 -21.33 -11.26 60.34
N LEU A 752 -21.86 -10.03 60.33
CA LEU A 752 -22.84 -9.58 61.32
C LEU A 752 -24.16 -10.38 61.29
N PRO A 753 -24.86 -10.50 60.14
CA PRO A 753 -26.06 -11.34 60.08
C PRO A 753 -25.73 -12.81 60.31
N SER A 754 -24.56 -13.29 59.88
CA SER A 754 -24.07 -14.66 60.18
C SER A 754 -24.01 -14.89 61.70
N ILE A 755 -23.44 -13.97 62.47
CA ILE A 755 -23.39 -14.05 63.94
C ILE A 755 -24.80 -14.19 64.53
N ILE A 756 -25.71 -13.29 64.16
CA ILE A 756 -27.07 -13.23 64.73
C ILE A 756 -27.84 -14.52 64.43
N LEU A 757 -27.81 -14.95 63.17
CA LEU A 757 -28.54 -16.12 62.70
C LEU A 757 -27.95 -17.42 63.26
N SER A 758 -26.62 -17.55 63.29
CA SER A 758 -25.92 -18.74 63.83
C SER A 758 -26.14 -18.89 65.33
N VAL A 759 -26.14 -17.80 66.12
CA VAL A 759 -26.47 -17.87 67.56
C VAL A 759 -27.92 -18.34 67.78
N ARG A 760 -28.85 -17.86 66.97
CA ARG A 760 -30.27 -18.25 67.06
C ARG A 760 -30.47 -19.71 66.64
N LEU A 761 -29.82 -20.15 65.57
CA LEU A 761 -29.92 -21.50 65.04
C LEU A 761 -29.22 -22.52 65.94
N ALA A 762 -28.06 -22.19 66.53
CA ALA A 762 -27.33 -23.05 67.45
C ALA A 762 -28.19 -23.54 68.63
N LYS A 763 -29.14 -22.73 69.10
CA LYS A 763 -30.08 -23.14 70.17
C LYS A 763 -30.94 -24.35 69.78
N PHE A 764 -31.23 -24.55 68.50
CA PHE A 764 -32.04 -25.69 68.05
C PHE A 764 -31.25 -27.00 67.92
N TYR A 765 -29.92 -26.96 67.97
CA TYR A 765 -29.06 -28.14 67.78
C TYR A 765 -28.23 -28.49 69.02
N ARG A 766 -27.85 -27.53 69.86
CA ARG A 766 -27.11 -27.78 71.11
C ARG A 766 -27.95 -28.53 72.14
N ARG A 767 -27.34 -29.46 72.88
CA ARG A 767 -28.00 -30.17 74.00
C ARG A 767 -28.24 -29.17 75.13
N MET A 768 -29.49 -29.03 75.56
CA MET A 768 -29.88 -28.07 76.61
C MET A 768 -29.78 -28.69 78.00
N ASP A 769 -29.63 -27.86 79.03
CA ASP A 769 -29.67 -28.30 80.44
C ASP A 769 -31.10 -28.31 80.98
N ILE A 770 -31.96 -27.40 80.46
CA ILE A 770 -33.34 -27.21 80.91
C ILE A 770 -34.26 -27.12 79.67
N ALA A 771 -35.42 -27.78 79.69
CA ALA A 771 -36.43 -27.65 78.63
C ALA A 771 -37.84 -27.74 79.22
N ASP A 772 -38.79 -26.98 78.67
CA ASP A 772 -40.20 -27.14 79.02
C ASP A 772 -40.71 -28.46 78.45
N VAL A 773 -41.44 -29.24 79.25
CA VAL A 773 -42.14 -30.44 78.78
C VAL A 773 -43.58 -30.04 78.48
N TYR A 774 -43.95 -29.97 77.21
CA TYR A 774 -45.36 -29.95 76.83
C TYR A 774 -45.92 -31.36 77.06
N ARG A 775 -46.57 -31.58 78.21
CA ARG A 775 -47.44 -32.74 78.39
C ARG A 775 -48.74 -32.38 77.67
N ASN A 776 -49.04 -33.04 76.56
CA ASN A 776 -50.42 -33.06 76.06
C ASN A 776 -51.24 -33.73 77.17
N GLU A 777 -51.98 -32.94 77.95
CA GLU A 777 -52.97 -33.48 78.87
C GLU A 777 -54.16 -33.99 78.05
N GLU A 778 -54.02 -35.19 77.48
CA GLU A 778 -55.16 -36.09 77.37
C GLU A 778 -55.37 -36.70 78.76
N PHE A 779 -56.26 -36.08 79.52
CA PHE A 779 -56.66 -36.53 80.84
C PHE A 779 -57.56 -37.77 80.69
N GLU A 780 -56.99 -38.97 80.58
CA GLU A 780 -57.74 -40.21 80.76
C GLU A 780 -58.08 -40.39 82.25
N MET A 781 -59.31 -40.05 82.64
CA MET A 781 -59.89 -40.45 83.93
C MET A 781 -60.27 -41.95 83.90
N PRO A 782 -59.89 -42.76 84.90
CA PRO A 782 -60.50 -44.06 85.14
C PRO A 782 -61.95 -43.89 85.69
N PRO A 783 -62.86 -44.86 85.44
CA PRO A 783 -64.30 -44.63 85.52
C PRO A 783 -64.81 -44.63 86.96
N ALA A 784 -65.67 -43.66 87.29
CA ALA A 784 -66.56 -43.74 88.45
C ALA A 784 -67.99 -43.38 88.00
N PHE A 785 -68.86 -44.40 87.98
CA PHE A 785 -70.31 -44.22 87.87
C PHE A 785 -70.93 -44.22 89.27
N ASN A 786 -71.73 -43.18 89.52
CA ASN A 786 -72.38 -42.80 90.78
C ASN A 786 -73.39 -43.82 91.32
N TYR A 787 -73.56 -43.86 92.65
CA TYR A 787 -74.88 -43.78 93.31
C TYR A 787 -74.77 -43.08 94.69
N TYR A 788 -75.39 -41.89 94.79
CA TYR A 788 -76.38 -41.46 95.81
C TYR A 788 -76.41 -42.22 97.17
N ILE A 789 -76.50 -41.65 98.38
CA ILE A 789 -77.24 -40.47 98.88
C ILE A 789 -76.84 -40.16 100.35
N ILE A 790 -76.51 -38.88 100.60
CA ILE A 790 -76.98 -37.95 101.67
C ILE A 790 -76.58 -38.17 103.16
N PRO A 791 -76.31 -37.07 103.92
CA PRO A 791 -75.49 -37.05 105.14
C PRO A 791 -76.34 -36.98 106.43
N ARG A 792 -75.68 -37.04 107.62
CA ARG A 792 -75.90 -36.14 108.79
C ARG A 792 -75.12 -36.56 110.05
N PRO A 793 -74.98 -35.70 111.09
CA PRO A 793 -73.67 -35.29 111.61
C PRO A 793 -73.45 -35.54 113.11
N SER A 794 -72.29 -35.03 113.56
CA SER A 794 -71.90 -34.53 114.89
C SER A 794 -71.63 -35.47 116.07
N THR A 795 -70.37 -35.36 116.51
CA THR A 795 -69.87 -35.21 117.89
C THR A 795 -69.85 -36.40 118.86
N ARG A 796 -68.60 -36.76 119.20
CA ARG A 796 -68.02 -37.13 120.52
C ARG A 796 -68.97 -37.67 121.61
N HIS A 797 -68.61 -38.85 122.10
CA HIS A 797 -68.01 -38.94 123.44
C HIS A 797 -66.57 -39.43 123.33
#